data_AF-A0A523GKM7-F1
#
_entry.id   AF-A0A523GKM7-F1
#
_cell.length_a   1.000
_cell.length_b   1.000
_cell.length_c   1.000
_cell.angle_alpha   90.00
_cell.angle_beta   90.00
_cell.angle_gamma   90.00
#
_symmetry.space_group_name_H-M   'P 1'
#
loop_
_entity.id
_entity.type
_entity.pdbx_description
1 polymer ?
#
loop_
_entity_poly.entity_id
_entity_poly.type
_entity_poly.pdbx_seq_one_letter_code
_entity_poly.pdbx_strand_id
1 'polypeptide(L)'
;MGQAYPELVKAKTRVKSVLKQEEERFRETLESGMQLFETMVRLGHRGNNFIQKKLNSNKPFTLVNRSGTKGAQFDGIFHQEEVAIVVQTKRFSELSDVSKFTEEFINGVNEYSREKNESTYGVAIIIVGNTHVPEKTGLFKINNRTYRSEIYFCYLKEDLIPVAGQDVFKLYDTFGFPKDLTIDLCRERGIPYTKETKKEFNREMEKQRVRARGASKFTMQSGMEYDGRATQFHGYEGLQHEGQVLAIYKEGNRVDSIEAGDEAVIVLDHTPFYAESGGQVGDRGVLLSDGGAFTVAETQKIQVDVFGHRGQLQSGRLALNNKVSAKVDQVARARTERNHSVTHLMHKALREVLGDHVEQKGSLVDADKTRFDFVHNLPMTEAEISKVETMVNAEIFTNTATKARVMKMEDAQKTGAVMLFGEKYGEEVRVLEIGSSRELCGGTHVNRTGDIGLFKVRFQSGIAAGIRRIEAVTGEAALEYVQQNEIQLLEIAKALKTQPEEATQKIFQITDNVRRLEKNLSRLKLKLASSQGDNLINQAREIKGVKVLAASLEGVDAKTMRETLDRFKNKLKSCIVVFGAEETGKVTLIAGVTPDLTEKVKADELVNFVALQVGGKGGGRPDIAQAGGNQPDNLPTALDSVADWVARKL
;
A
#
# COMPACT_ATOMS: atom_id res chain seq x y z
N MET A 1 19.42 34.26 -19.33
CA MET A 1 19.29 34.49 -17.88
C MET A 1 20.63 34.49 -17.11
N GLY A 2 21.69 33.82 -17.56
CA GLY A 2 22.92 33.65 -16.76
C GLY A 2 23.73 34.92 -16.40
N GLN A 3 23.60 36.02 -17.14
CA GLN A 3 24.21 37.31 -16.76
C GLN A 3 23.43 38.04 -15.66
N ALA A 4 22.12 37.77 -15.52
CA ALA A 4 21.27 38.38 -14.51
C ALA A 4 21.18 37.56 -13.20
N TYR A 5 21.51 36.26 -13.27
CA TYR A 5 21.39 35.28 -12.18
C TYR A 5 22.63 34.37 -12.11
N PRO A 6 23.76 34.86 -11.57
CA PRO A 6 25.03 34.12 -11.52
C PRO A 6 24.96 32.79 -10.75
N GLU A 7 24.06 32.70 -9.77
CA GLU A 7 23.78 31.51 -8.98
C GLU A 7 23.22 30.34 -9.81
N LEU A 8 22.45 30.62 -10.87
CA LEU A 8 22.00 29.60 -11.82
C LEU A 8 23.17 29.03 -12.65
N VAL A 9 24.19 29.84 -12.91
CA VAL A 9 25.41 29.39 -13.61
C VAL A 9 26.21 28.47 -12.70
N LYS A 10 26.38 28.82 -11.42
CA LYS A 10 27.05 27.98 -10.41
C LYS A 10 26.29 26.67 -10.16
N ALA A 11 24.96 26.70 -10.13
CA ALA A 11 24.12 25.54 -9.89
C ALA A 11 23.78 24.73 -11.17
N LYS A 12 24.27 25.11 -12.36
CA LYS A 12 23.87 24.54 -13.66
C LYS A 12 23.95 23.02 -13.72
N THR A 13 25.04 22.44 -13.22
CA THR A 13 25.24 20.98 -13.20
C THR A 13 24.20 20.29 -12.32
N ARG A 14 23.94 20.86 -11.13
CA ARG A 14 22.90 20.37 -10.21
C ARG A 14 21.51 20.48 -10.83
N VAL A 15 21.15 21.64 -11.39
CA VAL A 15 19.84 21.88 -12.03
C VAL A 15 19.61 20.90 -13.18
N LYS A 16 20.61 20.68 -14.04
CA LYS A 16 20.52 19.66 -15.10
C LYS A 16 20.35 18.25 -14.56
N SER A 17 21.08 17.89 -13.52
CA SER A 17 20.96 16.58 -12.87
C SER A 17 19.56 16.38 -12.28
N VAL A 18 19.03 17.39 -11.60
CA VAL A 18 17.68 17.37 -11.01
C VAL A 18 16.63 17.26 -12.12
N LEU A 19 16.72 18.04 -13.20
CA LEU A 19 15.76 17.97 -14.31
C LEU A 19 15.77 16.60 -15.00
N LYS A 20 16.96 16.07 -15.29
CA LYS A 20 17.09 14.74 -15.91
C LYS A 20 16.48 13.66 -15.02
N GLN A 21 16.67 13.77 -13.71
CA GLN A 21 16.11 12.83 -12.77
C GLN A 21 14.59 12.98 -12.60
N GLU A 22 14.07 14.21 -12.55
CA GLU A 22 12.62 14.43 -12.54
C GLU A 22 11.99 13.85 -13.81
N GLU A 23 12.65 13.91 -14.95
CA GLU A 23 12.21 13.27 -16.19
C GLU A 23 12.23 11.73 -16.11
N GLU A 24 13.31 11.14 -15.59
CA GLU A 24 13.41 9.68 -15.36
C GLU A 24 12.37 9.19 -14.35
N ARG A 25 12.21 9.89 -13.23
CA ARG A 25 11.21 9.57 -12.19
C ARG A 25 9.79 9.74 -12.72
N PHE A 26 9.52 10.78 -13.51
CA PHE A 26 8.23 10.96 -14.17
C PHE A 26 7.94 9.79 -15.12
N ARG A 27 8.95 9.29 -15.84
CA ARG A 27 8.80 8.09 -16.69
C ARG A 27 8.50 6.83 -15.87
N GLU A 28 9.19 6.59 -14.76
CA GLU A 28 8.91 5.45 -13.87
C GLU A 28 7.52 5.54 -13.21
N THR A 29 7.14 6.77 -12.83
CA THR A 29 5.81 7.10 -12.28
C THR A 29 4.72 6.81 -13.32
N LEU A 30 4.96 7.20 -14.58
CA LEU A 30 4.08 6.87 -15.69
C LEU A 30 4.01 5.35 -15.91
N GLU A 31 5.13 4.63 -15.91
CA GLU A 31 5.14 3.19 -16.13
C GLU A 31 4.37 2.43 -15.03
N SER A 32 4.62 2.77 -13.77
CA SER A 32 3.91 2.18 -12.62
C SER A 32 2.43 2.56 -12.60
N GLY A 33 2.12 3.83 -12.87
CA GLY A 33 0.75 4.32 -12.99
C GLY A 33 -0.01 3.66 -14.15
N MET A 34 0.66 3.38 -15.27
CA MET A 34 0.08 2.67 -16.41
C MET A 34 -0.29 1.23 -16.05
N GLN A 35 0.57 0.48 -15.35
CA GLN A 35 0.24 -0.89 -14.92
C GLN A 35 -1.00 -0.94 -14.02
N LEU A 36 -1.14 0.05 -13.14
CA LEU A 36 -2.30 0.16 -12.27
C LEU A 36 -3.54 0.61 -13.04
N PHE A 37 -3.40 1.55 -13.96
CA PHE A 37 -4.46 1.96 -14.89
C PHE A 37 -4.98 0.75 -15.67
N GLU A 38 -4.10 -0.10 -16.20
CA GLU A 38 -4.47 -1.36 -16.88
C GLU A 38 -5.30 -2.29 -16.00
N THR A 39 -5.07 -2.29 -14.68
CA THR A 39 -5.84 -3.09 -13.74
C THR A 39 -7.22 -2.47 -13.49
N MET A 40 -7.27 -1.14 -13.30
CA MET A 40 -8.49 -0.40 -13.00
C MET A 40 -9.50 -0.38 -14.14
N VAL A 41 -9.03 -0.39 -15.39
CA VAL A 41 -9.89 -0.42 -16.58
C VAL A 41 -10.44 -1.80 -16.90
N ARG A 42 -9.96 -2.87 -16.23
CA ARG A 42 -10.47 -4.24 -16.42
C ARG A 42 -11.95 -4.29 -16.09
N LEU A 43 -12.67 -5.02 -16.94
CA LEU A 43 -14.12 -5.13 -16.86
C LEU A 43 -14.60 -5.71 -15.52
N GLY A 44 -13.94 -6.75 -15.01
CA GLY A 44 -14.25 -7.34 -13.70
C GLY A 44 -14.07 -6.35 -12.53
N HIS A 45 -13.00 -5.54 -12.56
CA HIS A 45 -12.75 -4.52 -11.54
C HIS A 45 -13.79 -3.40 -11.58
N ARG A 46 -14.08 -2.89 -12.79
CA ARG A 46 -15.14 -1.89 -12.99
C ARG A 46 -16.53 -2.43 -12.59
N GLY A 47 -16.82 -3.68 -12.92
CA GLY A 47 -18.06 -4.36 -12.55
C GLY A 47 -18.25 -4.48 -11.04
N ASN A 48 -17.24 -4.97 -10.32
CA ASN A 48 -17.27 -5.04 -8.85
C ASN A 48 -17.61 -3.69 -8.22
N ASN A 49 -16.88 -2.63 -8.63
CA ASN A 49 -17.11 -1.28 -8.13
C ASN A 49 -18.52 -0.75 -8.45
N PHE A 50 -19.07 -1.10 -9.62
CA PHE A 50 -20.42 -0.74 -10.00
C PHE A 50 -21.47 -1.36 -9.08
N ILE A 51 -21.36 -2.67 -8.79
CA ILE A 51 -22.29 -3.36 -7.90
C ILE A 51 -22.14 -2.91 -6.45
N GLN A 52 -20.90 -2.65 -6.00
CA GLN A 52 -20.65 -2.12 -4.66
C GLN A 52 -21.49 -0.87 -4.38
N LYS A 53 -21.50 0.04 -5.36
CA LYS A 53 -22.25 1.30 -5.30
C LYS A 53 -23.75 1.06 -5.35
N LYS A 54 -24.21 0.18 -6.22
CA LYS A 54 -25.64 -0.13 -6.36
C LYS A 54 -26.22 -0.71 -5.07
N LEU A 55 -25.42 -1.47 -4.33
CA LEU A 55 -25.81 -2.09 -3.06
C LEU A 55 -25.54 -1.18 -1.84
N ASN A 56 -25.08 0.07 -2.04
CA ASN A 56 -24.70 1.01 -0.99
C ASN A 56 -23.74 0.40 0.07
N SER A 57 -22.86 -0.52 -0.34
CA SER A 57 -21.92 -1.18 0.57
C SER A 57 -20.63 -0.39 0.73
N ASN A 58 -20.22 -0.15 1.97
CA ASN A 58 -18.93 0.46 2.29
C ASN A 58 -17.78 -0.56 2.42
N LYS A 59 -18.06 -1.86 2.33
CA LYS A 59 -17.05 -2.91 2.44
C LYS A 59 -16.44 -3.23 1.07
N PRO A 60 -15.11 -3.27 0.93
CA PRO A 60 -14.46 -3.55 -0.34
C PRO A 60 -14.69 -5.00 -0.77
N PHE A 61 -14.77 -5.23 -2.08
CA PHE A 61 -14.69 -6.57 -2.64
C PHE A 61 -13.32 -7.18 -2.34
N THR A 62 -13.31 -8.41 -1.83
CA THR A 62 -12.12 -9.24 -1.87
C THR A 62 -11.98 -9.77 -3.29
N LEU A 63 -10.91 -9.37 -3.98
CA LEU A 63 -10.56 -9.94 -5.28
C LEU A 63 -10.17 -11.40 -5.09
N VAL A 64 -11.04 -12.32 -5.48
CA VAL A 64 -10.75 -13.75 -5.40
C VAL A 64 -10.03 -14.14 -6.68
N ASN A 65 -8.70 -14.23 -6.62
CA ASN A 65 -7.91 -14.64 -7.76
C ASN A 65 -8.15 -16.13 -8.05
N ARG A 66 -9.03 -16.43 -9.00
CA ARG A 66 -9.13 -17.63 -9.88
C ARG A 66 -8.85 -19.06 -9.36
N SER A 67 -8.72 -19.31 -8.06
CA SER A 67 -8.25 -20.63 -7.57
C SER A 67 -8.60 -20.97 -6.11
N GLY A 68 -9.64 -20.38 -5.54
CA GLY A 68 -10.13 -20.78 -4.22
C GLY A 68 -11.56 -21.27 -4.33
N THR A 69 -11.82 -22.53 -3.94
CA THR A 69 -13.05 -23.33 -4.11
C THR A 69 -13.12 -24.03 -5.47
N LYS A 70 -13.60 -25.29 -5.51
CA LYS A 70 -13.50 -26.27 -6.61
C LYS A 70 -14.24 -25.87 -7.92
N GLY A 71 -13.89 -24.75 -8.54
CA GLY A 71 -14.31 -24.40 -9.91
C GLY A 71 -15.14 -23.13 -10.04
N ALA A 72 -15.62 -22.53 -8.95
CA ALA A 72 -16.34 -21.26 -8.99
C ALA A 72 -15.39 -20.08 -9.29
N GLN A 73 -15.59 -19.39 -10.42
CA GLN A 73 -14.85 -18.16 -10.76
C GLN A 73 -15.69 -16.92 -10.43
N PHE A 74 -15.28 -16.16 -9.43
CA PHE A 74 -15.88 -14.87 -9.12
C PHE A 74 -14.87 -13.74 -9.38
N ASP A 75 -15.35 -12.59 -9.84
CA ASP A 75 -14.53 -11.39 -9.95
C ASP A 75 -14.35 -10.71 -8.59
N GLY A 76 -15.28 -10.92 -7.66
CA GLY A 76 -15.17 -10.42 -6.30
C GLY A 76 -16.20 -11.03 -5.35
N ILE A 77 -15.86 -11.06 -4.06
CA ILE A 77 -16.77 -11.46 -2.98
C ILE A 77 -16.69 -10.43 -1.85
N PHE A 78 -17.81 -10.03 -1.27
CA PHE A 78 -17.83 -9.23 -0.03
C PHE A 78 -18.95 -9.66 0.90
N HIS A 79 -18.74 -9.47 2.19
CA HIS A 79 -19.68 -9.89 3.23
C HIS A 79 -20.43 -8.70 3.80
N GLN A 80 -21.76 -8.68 3.63
CA GLN A 80 -22.64 -7.68 4.21
C GLN A 80 -23.56 -8.37 5.22
N GLU A 81 -23.48 -7.95 6.48
CA GLU A 81 -24.18 -8.62 7.60
C GLU A 81 -23.84 -10.12 7.66
N GLU A 82 -24.85 -11.01 7.68
CA GLU A 82 -24.69 -12.47 7.70
C GLU A 82 -24.64 -13.09 6.29
N VAL A 83 -24.50 -12.27 5.23
CA VAL A 83 -24.60 -12.76 3.85
C VAL A 83 -23.39 -12.38 2.99
N ALA A 84 -22.84 -13.36 2.29
CA ALA A 84 -21.81 -13.17 1.28
C ALA A 84 -22.45 -12.74 -0.05
N ILE A 85 -21.91 -11.73 -0.72
CA ILE A 85 -22.35 -11.27 -2.03
C ILE A 85 -21.22 -11.53 -3.01
N VAL A 86 -21.47 -12.40 -3.98
CA VAL A 86 -20.50 -12.77 -5.01
C VAL A 86 -20.83 -12.05 -6.32
N VAL A 87 -19.81 -11.51 -6.98
CA VAL A 87 -19.94 -10.81 -8.25
C VAL A 87 -19.13 -11.50 -9.34
N GLN A 88 -19.75 -11.64 -10.50
CA GLN A 88 -19.06 -12.02 -11.73
C GLN A 88 -19.54 -11.16 -12.89
N THR A 89 -18.58 -10.64 -13.65
CA THR A 89 -18.77 -9.78 -14.81
C THR A 89 -18.38 -10.54 -16.07
N LYS A 90 -19.28 -10.62 -17.04
CA LYS A 90 -19.01 -11.33 -18.29
C LYS A 90 -19.61 -10.59 -19.48
N ARG A 91 -18.81 -10.51 -20.55
CA ARG A 91 -19.23 -9.96 -21.84
C ARG A 91 -19.77 -11.07 -22.72
N PHE A 92 -20.91 -10.83 -23.35
CA PHE A 92 -21.55 -11.75 -24.29
C PHE A 92 -21.88 -11.07 -25.60
N SER A 93 -21.74 -11.84 -26.67
CA SER A 93 -22.14 -11.43 -28.04
C SER A 93 -23.53 -11.97 -28.39
N GLU A 94 -23.98 -13.05 -27.75
CA GLU A 94 -25.23 -13.77 -28.02
C GLU A 94 -26.02 -14.07 -26.74
N LEU A 95 -27.35 -14.10 -26.84
CA LEU A 95 -28.27 -14.38 -25.72
C LEU A 95 -28.19 -15.83 -25.20
N SER A 96 -27.86 -16.78 -26.08
CA SER A 96 -27.70 -18.21 -25.75
C SER A 96 -26.59 -18.43 -24.71
N ASP A 97 -25.47 -17.73 -24.84
CA ASP A 97 -24.33 -17.84 -23.93
C ASP A 97 -24.65 -17.28 -22.53
N VAL A 98 -25.58 -16.33 -22.43
CA VAL A 98 -26.03 -15.76 -21.15
C VAL A 98 -26.75 -16.81 -20.30
N SER A 99 -27.55 -17.68 -20.93
CA SER A 99 -28.29 -18.73 -20.22
C SER A 99 -27.34 -19.77 -19.63
N LYS A 100 -26.34 -20.20 -20.40
CA LYS A 100 -25.31 -21.13 -19.94
C LYS A 100 -24.48 -20.53 -18.79
N PHE A 101 -24.06 -19.28 -18.93
CA PHE A 101 -23.35 -18.56 -17.87
C PHE A 101 -24.18 -18.43 -16.60
N THR A 102 -25.48 -18.17 -16.74
CA THR A 102 -26.39 -18.06 -15.60
C THR A 102 -26.40 -19.36 -14.79
N GLU A 103 -26.47 -20.51 -15.45
CA GLU A 103 -26.40 -21.82 -14.79
C GLU A 103 -25.04 -22.06 -14.12
N GLU A 104 -23.93 -21.73 -14.79
CA GLU A 104 -22.59 -21.84 -14.24
C GLU A 104 -22.39 -20.94 -13.01
N PHE A 105 -22.86 -19.70 -13.07
CA PHE A 105 -22.79 -18.74 -11.97
C PHE A 105 -23.61 -19.21 -10.77
N ILE A 106 -24.86 -19.67 -11.00
CA ILE A 106 -25.71 -20.26 -9.97
C ILE A 106 -25.00 -21.44 -9.30
N ASN A 107 -24.43 -22.35 -10.08
CA ASN A 107 -23.71 -23.51 -9.55
C ASN A 107 -22.49 -23.10 -8.72
N GLY A 108 -21.75 -22.09 -9.17
CA GLY A 108 -20.62 -21.53 -8.42
C GLY A 108 -21.06 -20.93 -7.09
N VAL A 109 -22.13 -20.13 -7.07
CA VAL A 109 -22.69 -19.56 -5.82
C VAL A 109 -23.12 -20.67 -4.86
N ASN A 110 -23.73 -21.74 -5.39
CA ASN A 110 -24.18 -22.89 -4.61
C ASN A 110 -23.04 -23.70 -4.00
N GLU A 111 -21.94 -23.84 -4.73
CA GLU A 111 -20.73 -24.49 -4.22
C GLU A 111 -20.07 -23.65 -3.13
N TYR A 112 -19.92 -22.35 -3.38
CA TYR A 112 -19.35 -21.42 -2.40
C TYR A 112 -20.14 -21.42 -1.08
N SER A 113 -21.47 -21.31 -1.15
CA SER A 113 -22.34 -21.33 0.02
C SER A 113 -22.23 -22.64 0.80
N ARG A 114 -22.12 -23.79 0.10
CA ARG A 114 -21.92 -25.12 0.74
C ARG A 114 -20.55 -25.24 1.41
N GLU A 115 -19.48 -24.83 0.74
CA GLU A 115 -18.11 -24.95 1.26
C GLU A 115 -17.86 -24.03 2.45
N LYS A 116 -18.42 -22.82 2.44
CA LYS A 116 -18.23 -21.84 3.51
C LYS A 116 -19.29 -21.93 4.61
N ASN A 117 -20.36 -22.71 4.39
CA ASN A 117 -21.51 -22.77 5.29
C ASN A 117 -22.07 -21.36 5.59
N GLU A 118 -22.07 -20.51 4.57
CA GLU A 118 -22.49 -19.11 4.63
C GLU A 118 -23.72 -18.91 3.75
N SER A 119 -24.67 -18.08 4.18
CA SER A 119 -25.69 -17.55 3.27
C SER A 119 -25.01 -16.73 2.19
N THR A 120 -25.35 -16.97 0.91
CA THR A 120 -24.73 -16.26 -0.22
C THR A 120 -25.80 -15.73 -1.19
N TYR A 121 -25.69 -14.46 -1.56
CA TYR A 121 -26.39 -13.85 -2.70
C TYR A 121 -25.46 -13.79 -3.92
N GLY A 122 -25.99 -14.14 -5.07
CA GLY A 122 -25.28 -14.02 -6.35
C GLY A 122 -25.64 -12.74 -7.07
N VAL A 123 -24.66 -12.00 -7.55
CA VAL A 123 -24.88 -10.85 -8.44
C VAL A 123 -24.08 -11.05 -9.73
N ALA A 124 -24.78 -11.19 -10.84
CA ALA A 124 -24.16 -11.35 -12.14
C ALA A 124 -24.30 -10.05 -12.95
N ILE A 125 -23.17 -9.50 -13.38
CA ILE A 125 -23.12 -8.34 -14.27
C ILE A 125 -22.91 -8.86 -15.67
N ILE A 126 -23.94 -8.71 -16.50
CA ILE A 126 -23.94 -9.22 -17.85
C ILE A 126 -23.84 -8.03 -18.79
N ILE A 127 -22.80 -8.03 -19.62
CA ILE A 127 -22.51 -6.95 -20.54
C ILE A 127 -22.85 -7.44 -21.95
N VAL A 128 -24.03 -7.03 -22.42
CA VAL A 128 -24.63 -7.40 -23.72
C VAL A 128 -25.09 -6.13 -24.41
N GLY A 129 -25.26 -6.17 -25.74
CA GLY A 129 -25.88 -5.09 -26.51
C GLY A 129 -27.37 -4.83 -26.18
N ASN A 130 -28.16 -4.37 -27.15
CA ASN A 130 -29.50 -3.78 -26.97
C ASN A 130 -30.64 -4.72 -26.49
N THR A 131 -30.36 -5.86 -25.83
CA THR A 131 -31.40 -6.84 -25.49
C THR A 131 -31.42 -7.16 -24.00
N HIS A 132 -32.59 -7.01 -23.38
CA HIS A 132 -32.84 -7.29 -21.96
C HIS A 132 -33.01 -8.80 -21.74
N VAL A 133 -32.48 -9.33 -20.65
CA VAL A 133 -32.69 -10.74 -20.24
C VAL A 133 -33.42 -10.75 -18.89
N PRO A 134 -34.46 -11.58 -18.72
CA PRO A 134 -35.29 -11.56 -17.52
C PRO A 134 -34.52 -12.04 -16.28
N GLU A 135 -34.90 -11.49 -15.12
CA GLU A 135 -34.41 -11.94 -13.82
C GLU A 135 -34.84 -13.40 -13.56
N LYS A 136 -33.88 -14.26 -13.17
CA LYS A 136 -34.18 -15.62 -12.71
C LYS A 136 -34.00 -15.69 -11.20
N THR A 137 -35.07 -16.07 -10.49
CA THR A 137 -35.03 -16.39 -9.07
C THR A 137 -34.92 -17.91 -8.87
N GLY A 138 -34.13 -18.32 -7.88
CA GLY A 138 -33.88 -19.74 -7.56
C GLY A 138 -34.24 -20.09 -6.12
N LEU A 139 -34.54 -21.37 -5.88
CA LEU A 139 -34.60 -21.96 -4.55
C LEU A 139 -33.34 -22.80 -4.33
N PHE A 140 -32.69 -22.62 -3.19
CA PHE A 140 -31.37 -23.19 -2.90
C PHE A 140 -31.49 -24.18 -1.75
N LYS A 141 -30.89 -25.37 -1.84
CA LYS A 141 -30.82 -26.31 -0.72
C LYS A 141 -29.46 -26.27 -0.06
N ILE A 142 -29.40 -25.85 1.20
CA ILE A 142 -28.22 -25.90 2.06
C ILE A 142 -28.58 -26.80 3.25
N ASN A 143 -27.80 -27.86 3.52
CA ASN A 143 -28.04 -28.78 4.65
C ASN A 143 -29.49 -29.30 4.75
N ASN A 144 -30.09 -29.72 3.63
CA ASN A 144 -31.51 -30.14 3.53
C ASN A 144 -32.57 -29.06 3.86
N ARG A 145 -32.18 -27.79 4.02
CA ARG A 145 -33.11 -26.64 4.15
C ARG A 145 -33.12 -25.80 2.88
N THR A 146 -34.32 -25.39 2.46
CA THR A 146 -34.49 -24.57 1.25
C THR A 146 -34.44 -23.08 1.62
N TYR A 147 -33.46 -22.36 1.07
CA TYR A 147 -33.31 -20.91 1.18
C TYR A 147 -33.74 -20.26 -0.14
N ARG A 148 -34.35 -19.08 -0.07
CA ARG A 148 -34.58 -18.23 -1.24
C ARG A 148 -33.43 -17.24 -1.29
N SER A 149 -32.60 -17.28 -2.33
CA SER A 149 -31.63 -16.23 -2.59
C SER A 149 -31.99 -15.52 -3.89
N GLU A 150 -31.84 -14.20 -3.91
CA GLU A 150 -32.15 -13.40 -5.09
C GLU A 150 -30.87 -13.24 -5.89
N ILE A 151 -30.92 -13.61 -7.18
CA ILE A 151 -29.83 -13.36 -8.11
C ILE A 151 -30.17 -12.14 -8.93
N TYR A 152 -29.39 -11.09 -8.77
CA TYR A 152 -29.59 -9.84 -9.48
C TYR A 152 -28.75 -9.83 -10.75
N PHE A 153 -29.42 -9.70 -11.90
CA PHE A 153 -28.76 -9.51 -13.18
C PHE A 153 -28.74 -8.03 -13.55
N CYS A 154 -27.56 -7.47 -13.75
CA CYS A 154 -27.41 -6.10 -14.25
C CYS A 154 -26.97 -6.13 -15.71
N TYR A 155 -27.86 -5.67 -16.59
CA TYR A 155 -27.58 -5.50 -18.02
C TYR A 155 -27.07 -4.10 -18.29
N LEU A 156 -25.84 -4.01 -18.77
CA LEU A 156 -25.20 -2.73 -19.07
C LEU A 156 -24.48 -2.83 -20.41
N LYS A 157 -24.49 -1.73 -21.16
CA LYS A 157 -23.51 -1.57 -22.23
C LYS A 157 -22.14 -1.28 -21.60
N GLU A 158 -21.08 -1.80 -22.21
CA GLU A 158 -19.72 -1.70 -21.67
C GLU A 158 -19.26 -0.24 -21.48
N ASP A 159 -19.67 0.63 -22.39
CA ASP A 159 -19.43 2.08 -22.42
C ASP A 159 -20.26 2.85 -21.38
N LEU A 160 -21.11 2.17 -20.60
CA LEU A 160 -21.85 2.74 -19.48
C LEU A 160 -21.27 2.39 -18.11
N ILE A 161 -20.18 1.60 -18.05
CA ILE A 161 -19.53 1.22 -16.79
C ILE A 161 -18.31 2.12 -16.54
N PRO A 162 -18.42 3.14 -15.67
CA PRO A 162 -17.34 4.08 -15.46
C PRO A 162 -16.20 3.53 -14.62
N VAL A 163 -15.04 4.16 -14.75
CA VAL A 163 -13.98 4.03 -13.74
C VAL A 163 -14.45 4.62 -12.40
N ALA A 164 -14.05 3.99 -11.29
CA ALA A 164 -14.35 4.49 -9.96
C ALA A 164 -13.52 5.75 -9.65
N GLY A 165 -14.12 6.74 -9.00
CA GLY A 165 -13.40 7.97 -8.61
C GLY A 165 -12.33 7.71 -7.55
N GLN A 166 -12.51 6.69 -6.71
CA GLN A 166 -11.50 6.22 -5.74
C GLN A 166 -10.25 5.66 -6.43
N ASP A 167 -10.42 4.92 -7.52
CA ASP A 167 -9.33 4.37 -8.32
C ASP A 167 -8.54 5.49 -9.01
N VAL A 168 -9.24 6.44 -9.63
CA VAL A 168 -8.62 7.64 -10.21
C VAL A 168 -7.90 8.47 -9.14
N PHE A 169 -8.47 8.57 -7.93
CA PHE A 169 -7.82 9.24 -6.81
C PHE A 169 -6.54 8.50 -6.39
N LYS A 170 -6.57 7.17 -6.31
CA LYS A 170 -5.39 6.35 -5.97
C LYS A 170 -4.26 6.54 -6.98
N LEU A 171 -4.57 6.53 -8.29
CA LEU A 171 -3.60 6.84 -9.35
C LEU A 171 -2.95 8.21 -9.15
N TYR A 172 -3.76 9.22 -8.87
CA TYR A 172 -3.30 10.59 -8.68
C TYR A 172 -2.48 10.78 -7.39
N ASP A 173 -3.02 10.33 -6.26
CA ASP A 173 -2.49 10.62 -4.92
C ASP A 173 -1.32 9.70 -4.53
N THR A 174 -1.48 8.39 -4.75
CA THR A 174 -0.48 7.39 -4.33
C THR A 174 0.63 7.23 -5.37
N PHE A 175 0.28 7.32 -6.65
CA PHE A 175 1.20 7.02 -7.75
C PHE A 175 1.55 8.24 -8.58
N GLY A 176 1.11 9.46 -8.21
CA GLY A 176 1.47 10.69 -8.92
C GLY A 176 1.01 10.76 -10.38
N PHE A 177 0.12 9.86 -10.81
CA PHE A 177 -0.29 9.73 -12.21
C PHE A 177 -1.26 10.87 -12.57
N PRO A 178 -0.99 11.67 -13.61
CA PRO A 178 -1.79 12.85 -13.90
C PRO A 178 -3.27 12.50 -14.16
N LYS A 179 -4.15 13.23 -13.50
CA LYS A 179 -5.61 13.07 -13.68
C LYS A 179 -6.04 13.30 -15.12
N ASP A 180 -5.51 14.34 -15.76
CA ASP A 180 -5.87 14.68 -17.15
C ASP A 180 -5.46 13.56 -18.11
N LEU A 181 -4.28 12.98 -17.91
CA LEU A 181 -3.84 11.80 -18.66
C LEU A 181 -4.75 10.58 -18.43
N THR A 182 -5.19 10.37 -17.19
CA THR A 182 -6.17 9.31 -16.88
C THR A 182 -7.48 9.50 -17.64
N ILE A 183 -7.96 10.75 -17.73
CA ILE A 183 -9.20 11.09 -18.45
C ILE A 183 -9.02 10.85 -19.96
N ASP A 184 -7.88 11.25 -20.53
CA ASP A 184 -7.60 11.06 -21.95
C ASP A 184 -7.46 9.57 -22.31
N LEU A 185 -6.76 8.78 -21.50
CA LEU A 185 -6.65 7.32 -21.70
C LEU A 185 -8.01 6.61 -21.56
N CYS A 186 -8.87 7.05 -20.63
CA CYS A 186 -10.24 6.53 -20.54
C CYS A 186 -11.03 6.84 -21.81
N ARG A 187 -10.91 8.06 -22.34
CA ARG A 187 -11.58 8.49 -23.57
C ARG A 187 -11.13 7.67 -24.77
N GLU A 188 -9.83 7.45 -24.92
CA GLU A 188 -9.25 6.62 -26.00
C GLU A 188 -9.79 5.18 -25.97
N ARG A 189 -10.01 4.62 -24.78
CA ARG A 189 -10.54 3.25 -24.60
C ARG A 189 -12.07 3.16 -24.58
N GLY A 190 -12.78 4.26 -24.81
CA GLY A 190 -14.25 4.28 -24.76
C GLY A 190 -14.82 4.01 -23.36
N ILE A 191 -14.05 4.28 -22.30
CA ILE A 191 -14.47 4.06 -20.91
C ILE A 191 -14.99 5.38 -20.33
N PRO A 192 -16.22 5.44 -19.78
CA PRO A 192 -16.81 6.70 -19.39
C PRO A 192 -16.19 7.25 -18.09
N TYR A 193 -15.80 8.53 -18.12
CA TYR A 193 -15.47 9.31 -16.93
C TYR A 193 -16.67 10.20 -16.59
N THR A 194 -17.50 9.77 -15.64
CA THR A 194 -18.82 10.36 -15.38
C THR A 194 -18.78 11.52 -14.36
N LYS A 195 -19.90 12.25 -14.22
CA LYS A 195 -20.06 13.26 -13.17
C LYS A 195 -19.94 12.64 -11.77
N GLU A 196 -20.41 11.41 -11.63
CA GLU A 196 -20.36 10.59 -10.42
C GLU A 196 -18.92 10.19 -10.09
N THR A 197 -18.14 9.74 -11.08
CA THR A 197 -16.69 9.50 -10.95
C THR A 197 -15.97 10.75 -10.44
N LYS A 198 -16.29 11.93 -11.02
CA LYS A 198 -15.71 13.21 -10.60
C LYS A 198 -16.10 13.58 -9.16
N LYS A 199 -17.36 13.36 -8.77
CA LYS A 199 -17.84 13.64 -7.40
C LYS A 199 -17.14 12.77 -6.37
N GLU A 200 -16.95 11.49 -6.68
CA GLU A 200 -16.25 10.54 -5.82
C GLU A 200 -14.75 10.86 -5.69
N PHE A 201 -14.07 11.18 -6.80
CA PHE A 201 -12.69 11.66 -6.78
C PHE A 201 -12.55 12.89 -5.87
N ASN A 202 -13.44 13.88 -6.03
CA ASN A 202 -13.43 15.08 -5.20
C ASN A 202 -13.70 14.78 -3.72
N ARG A 203 -14.54 13.79 -3.41
CA ARG A 203 -14.80 13.34 -2.04
C ARG A 203 -13.55 12.73 -1.41
N GLU A 204 -12.80 11.90 -2.14
CA GLU A 204 -11.54 11.33 -1.64
C GLU A 204 -10.45 12.39 -1.48
N MET A 205 -10.35 13.35 -2.41
CA MET A 205 -9.52 14.54 -2.26
C MET A 205 -9.88 15.34 -1.00
N GLU A 206 -11.18 15.52 -0.71
CA GLU A 206 -11.60 16.24 0.50
C GLU A 206 -11.33 15.41 1.77
N LYS A 207 -11.54 14.09 1.76
CA LYS A 207 -11.12 13.22 2.88
C LYS A 207 -9.62 13.25 3.10
N GLN A 208 -8.82 13.30 2.05
CA GLN A 208 -7.37 13.43 2.15
C GLN A 208 -6.99 14.81 2.69
N ARG A 209 -7.61 15.89 2.20
CA ARG A 209 -7.46 17.23 2.78
C ARG A 209 -7.87 17.28 4.24
N VAL A 210 -8.96 16.62 4.63
CA VAL A 210 -9.42 16.51 6.02
C VAL A 210 -8.49 15.63 6.85
N ARG A 211 -7.89 14.56 6.33
CA ARG A 211 -6.88 13.73 7.04
C ARG A 211 -5.55 14.45 7.20
N ALA A 212 -5.08 15.11 6.15
CA ALA A 212 -3.90 15.99 6.19
C ALA A 212 -4.15 17.17 7.13
N ARG A 213 -5.38 17.70 7.14
CA ARG A 213 -5.82 18.64 8.16
C ARG A 213 -5.97 17.98 9.51
N GLY A 214 -6.42 16.74 9.68
CA GLY A 214 -6.68 16.06 10.95
C GLY A 214 -5.42 15.67 11.70
N ALA A 215 -4.35 15.33 10.97
CA ALA A 215 -2.98 15.29 11.51
C ALA A 215 -2.43 16.69 11.89
N SER A 216 -3.16 17.76 11.54
CA SER A 216 -2.90 19.16 11.92
C SER A 216 -4.14 19.84 12.56
N LYS A 217 -5.18 19.09 12.95
CA LYS A 217 -6.49 19.56 13.40
C LYS A 217 -7.02 18.63 14.48
N PHE A 218 -6.32 18.63 15.60
CA PHE A 218 -6.93 19.16 16.80
C PHE A 218 -6.23 20.48 17.13
N THR A 219 -6.25 21.41 16.17
CA THR A 219 -6.07 22.82 16.49
C THR A 219 -7.18 23.12 17.47
N MET A 220 -6.82 23.64 18.65
CA MET A 220 -7.76 24.32 19.53
C MET A 220 -8.80 25.08 18.71
N GLN A 221 -10.02 25.17 19.22
CA GLN A 221 -10.85 26.34 18.95
C GLN A 221 -9.97 27.58 19.09
N SER A 222 -9.49 28.10 17.98
CA SER A 222 -8.98 29.45 17.88
C SER A 222 -10.12 30.34 18.35
N GLY A 223 -10.01 30.88 19.57
CA GLY A 223 -11.09 31.65 20.18
C GLY A 223 -11.26 31.54 21.69
N MET A 224 -10.44 30.78 22.44
CA MET A 224 -10.41 30.97 23.90
C MET A 224 -9.75 32.33 24.20
N GLU A 225 -10.58 33.36 24.35
CA GLU A 225 -10.15 34.65 24.87
C GLU A 225 -9.72 34.46 26.33
N TYR A 226 -8.44 34.67 26.57
CA TYR A 226 -7.84 34.73 27.89
C TYR A 226 -7.31 36.14 28.08
N ASP A 227 -7.75 36.78 29.15
CA ASP A 227 -7.49 38.18 29.51
C ASP A 227 -6.56 38.31 30.73
N GLY A 228 -6.08 37.18 31.26
CA GLY A 228 -5.19 37.14 32.40
C GLY A 228 -3.71 37.37 32.03
N ARG A 229 -2.84 37.26 33.05
CA ARG A 229 -1.39 37.38 32.87
C ARG A 229 -0.79 36.20 32.10
N ALA A 230 0.32 36.45 31.43
CA ALA A 230 1.15 35.42 30.79
C ALA A 230 1.66 34.38 31.80
N THR A 231 1.85 33.15 31.31
CA THR A 231 2.43 32.04 32.06
C THR A 231 3.95 32.19 32.16
N GLN A 232 4.50 32.02 33.36
CA GLN A 232 5.94 31.89 33.58
C GLN A 232 6.36 30.43 33.50
N PHE A 233 7.25 30.13 32.56
CA PHE A 233 7.76 28.78 32.33
C PHE A 233 9.04 28.51 33.13
N HIS A 234 9.06 27.41 33.89
CA HIS A 234 10.17 26.98 34.76
C HIS A 234 10.74 25.60 34.37
N GLY A 235 10.34 25.09 33.20
CA GLY A 235 10.67 23.72 32.78
C GLY A 235 12.09 23.53 32.29
N TYR A 236 12.90 24.61 32.22
CA TYR A 236 14.34 24.53 31.97
C TYR A 236 15.12 24.24 33.25
N GLU A 237 14.60 24.67 34.41
CA GLU A 237 15.25 24.56 35.71
C GLU A 237 14.79 23.32 36.49
N GLY A 238 13.55 22.89 36.31
CA GLY A 238 13.00 21.74 37.03
C GLY A 238 11.72 21.15 36.45
N LEU A 239 11.37 19.95 36.92
CA LEU A 239 10.18 19.19 36.48
C LEU A 239 8.99 19.32 37.43
N GLN A 240 9.16 20.08 38.52
CA GLN A 240 8.13 20.34 39.51
C GLN A 240 8.17 21.82 39.92
N HIS A 241 7.00 22.44 40.00
CA HIS A 241 6.85 23.80 40.50
C HIS A 241 5.45 24.00 41.10
N GLU A 242 5.31 24.93 42.04
CA GLU A 242 4.00 25.36 42.54
C GLU A 242 3.40 26.44 41.63
N GLY A 243 2.12 26.31 41.30
CA GLY A 243 1.39 27.30 40.50
C GLY A 243 0.01 27.57 41.06
N GLN A 244 -0.62 28.63 40.60
CA GLN A 244 -1.98 29.01 40.88
C GLN A 244 -2.84 28.90 39.62
N VAL A 245 -4.04 28.33 39.75
CA VAL A 245 -5.01 28.23 38.66
C VAL A 245 -5.58 29.61 38.31
N LEU A 246 -5.30 30.10 37.11
CA LEU A 246 -5.75 31.39 36.60
C LEU A 246 -7.03 31.31 35.76
N ALA A 247 -7.20 30.22 35.03
CA ALA A 247 -8.40 29.95 34.24
C ALA A 247 -8.64 28.46 34.09
N ILE A 248 -9.92 28.09 33.98
CA ILE A 248 -10.38 26.74 33.71
C ILE A 248 -11.37 26.84 32.55
N TYR A 249 -11.16 26.02 31.53
CA TYR A 249 -12.05 25.93 30.38
C TYR A 249 -12.60 24.51 30.25
N LYS A 250 -13.92 24.36 30.31
CA LYS A 250 -14.64 23.08 30.11
C LYS A 250 -15.46 23.20 28.83
N GLU A 251 -15.26 22.29 27.88
CA GLU A 251 -15.92 22.32 26.56
C GLU A 251 -15.77 23.68 25.84
N GLY A 252 -14.62 24.34 26.03
CA GLY A 252 -14.31 25.66 25.45
C GLY A 252 -14.88 26.86 26.21
N ASN A 253 -15.73 26.66 27.21
CA ASN A 253 -16.30 27.73 28.03
C ASN A 253 -15.52 27.93 29.32
N ARG A 254 -15.28 29.18 29.71
CA ARG A 254 -14.64 29.52 30.98
C ARG A 254 -15.58 29.16 32.14
N VAL A 255 -15.06 28.44 33.13
CA VAL A 255 -15.78 28.03 34.34
C VAL A 255 -14.96 28.32 35.59
N ASP A 256 -15.62 28.45 36.74
CA ASP A 256 -14.94 28.73 38.01
C ASP A 256 -14.35 27.48 38.68
N SER A 257 -14.85 26.30 38.32
CA SER A 257 -14.40 25.03 38.87
C SER A 257 -14.85 23.83 38.03
N ILE A 258 -14.17 22.70 38.22
CA ILE A 258 -14.48 21.39 37.64
C ILE A 258 -14.49 20.30 38.72
N GLU A 259 -15.21 19.21 38.46
CA GLU A 259 -15.37 18.06 39.37
C GLU A 259 -14.80 16.77 38.75
N ALA A 260 -14.61 15.75 39.58
CA ALA A 260 -14.03 14.48 39.14
C ALA A 260 -14.79 13.90 37.93
N GLY A 261 -14.03 13.49 36.90
CA GLY A 261 -14.54 13.03 35.62
C GLY A 261 -14.52 14.11 34.53
N ASP A 262 -14.44 15.39 34.88
CA ASP A 262 -14.46 16.49 33.90
C ASP A 262 -13.16 16.59 33.11
N GLU A 263 -13.29 16.73 31.79
CA GLU A 263 -12.21 17.16 30.91
C GLU A 263 -12.15 18.69 30.84
N ALA A 264 -10.94 19.25 30.93
CA ALA A 264 -10.74 20.69 30.92
C ALA A 264 -9.36 21.10 30.38
N VAL A 265 -9.21 22.40 30.15
CA VAL A 265 -7.93 23.08 29.96
C VAL A 265 -7.68 24.00 31.15
N ILE A 266 -6.55 23.80 31.83
CA ILE A 266 -6.16 24.58 33.00
C ILE A 266 -5.03 25.54 32.62
N VAL A 267 -5.17 26.82 32.98
CA VAL A 267 -4.10 27.82 32.82
C VAL A 267 -3.49 28.11 34.18
N LEU A 268 -2.17 28.08 34.26
CA LEU A 268 -1.40 28.38 35.47
C LEU A 268 -0.58 29.66 35.28
N ASP A 269 -0.29 30.33 36.39
CA ASP A 269 0.66 31.44 36.43
C ASP A 269 2.12 30.99 36.29
N HIS A 270 2.50 29.90 36.96
CA HIS A 270 3.82 29.28 36.92
C HIS A 270 3.66 27.80 36.57
N THR A 271 4.46 27.30 35.62
CA THR A 271 4.43 25.87 35.25
C THR A 271 5.80 25.36 34.78
N PRO A 272 6.18 24.11 35.14
CA PRO A 272 7.31 23.43 34.54
C PRO A 272 6.96 22.74 33.22
N PHE A 273 5.68 22.71 32.82
CA PHE A 273 5.21 22.02 31.61
C PHE A 273 5.53 22.82 30.36
N TYR A 274 6.26 22.20 29.44
CA TYR A 274 6.54 22.72 28.12
C TYR A 274 5.28 22.65 27.26
N ALA A 275 4.89 23.78 26.69
CA ALA A 275 3.81 23.83 25.73
C ALA A 275 4.32 23.54 24.31
N GLU A 276 3.60 22.68 23.58
CA GLU A 276 3.96 22.25 22.23
C GLU A 276 4.43 23.40 21.33
N SER A 277 5.65 23.28 20.79
CA SER A 277 6.26 24.31 19.95
C SER A 277 7.54 23.77 19.26
N GLY A 278 7.93 24.35 18.12
CA GLY A 278 9.17 23.98 17.42
C GLY A 278 9.28 22.52 16.97
N GLY A 279 8.15 21.81 16.88
CA GLY A 279 8.09 20.38 16.59
C GLY A 279 8.16 19.48 17.83
N GLN A 280 8.49 20.01 19.02
CA GLN A 280 8.43 19.27 20.27
C GLN A 280 7.00 19.23 20.80
N VAL A 281 6.51 18.02 21.11
CA VAL A 281 5.20 17.81 21.75
C VAL A 281 5.16 18.40 23.16
N GLY A 282 3.97 18.83 23.57
CA GLY A 282 3.74 19.35 24.91
C GLY A 282 3.91 18.29 26.01
N ASP A 283 4.30 18.72 27.19
CA ASP A 283 4.43 17.82 28.33
C ASP A 283 3.10 17.28 28.83
N ARG A 284 3.21 16.10 29.44
CA ARG A 284 2.17 15.43 30.22
C ARG A 284 2.61 15.28 31.67
N GLY A 285 1.67 14.97 32.55
CA GLY A 285 1.95 14.86 33.98
C GLY A 285 0.72 15.06 34.85
N VAL A 286 0.89 15.62 36.04
CA VAL A 286 -0.20 15.85 36.99
C VAL A 286 -0.14 17.23 37.63
N LEU A 287 -1.31 17.80 37.91
CA LEU A 287 -1.49 18.93 38.80
C LEU A 287 -2.17 18.43 40.08
N LEU A 288 -1.51 18.60 41.22
CA LEU A 288 -2.01 18.12 42.51
C LEU A 288 -2.40 19.32 43.37
N SER A 289 -3.63 19.36 43.88
CA SER A 289 -4.08 20.31 44.89
C SER A 289 -4.59 19.57 46.12
N ASP A 290 -4.79 20.30 47.22
CA ASP A 290 -5.45 19.74 48.42
C ASP A 290 -6.88 19.25 48.11
N GLY A 291 -7.50 19.81 47.06
CA GLY A 291 -8.87 19.55 46.65
C GLY A 291 -9.03 18.49 45.55
N GLY A 292 -7.95 18.02 44.90
CA GLY A 292 -8.06 17.05 43.80
C GLY A 292 -6.78 16.82 43.00
N ALA A 293 -6.83 15.84 42.09
CA ALA A 293 -5.72 15.47 41.21
C ALA A 293 -6.15 15.53 39.74
N PHE A 294 -5.50 16.41 38.96
CA PHE A 294 -5.76 16.59 37.54
C PHE A 294 -4.65 15.94 36.73
N THR A 295 -4.99 14.99 35.85
CA THR A 295 -4.01 14.37 34.95
C THR A 295 -3.93 15.19 33.66
N VAL A 296 -2.75 15.75 33.39
CA VAL A 296 -2.46 16.51 32.16
C VAL A 296 -2.06 15.51 31.09
N ALA A 297 -2.86 15.43 30.02
CA ALA A 297 -2.59 14.60 28.87
C ALA A 297 -1.64 15.29 27.87
N GLU A 298 -1.79 16.60 27.69
CA GLU A 298 -0.97 17.42 26.80
C GLU A 298 -0.95 18.89 27.25
N THR A 299 0.11 19.61 26.92
CA THR A 299 0.25 21.05 27.21
C THR A 299 0.43 21.83 25.91
N GLN A 300 -0.40 22.83 25.67
CA GLN A 300 -0.45 23.58 24.41
C GLN A 300 -0.45 25.10 24.67
N LYS A 301 -0.01 25.88 23.68
CA LYS A 301 -0.12 27.35 23.74
C LYS A 301 -1.55 27.76 23.37
N ILE A 302 -2.32 28.31 24.31
CA ILE A 302 -3.64 28.91 24.05
C ILE A 302 -3.45 30.28 23.37
N GLN A 303 -2.46 31.02 23.85
CA GLN A 303 -1.92 32.24 23.26
C GLN A 303 -0.39 32.15 23.30
N VAL A 304 0.31 33.10 22.66
CA VAL A 304 1.78 33.07 22.51
C VAL A 304 2.49 32.77 23.83
N ASP A 305 2.06 33.41 24.92
CA ASP A 305 2.65 33.31 26.27
C ASP A 305 1.70 32.69 27.32
N VAL A 306 0.68 31.93 26.90
CA VAL A 306 -0.32 31.35 27.81
C VAL A 306 -0.43 29.85 27.58
N PHE A 307 -0.04 29.06 28.59
CA PHE A 307 0.05 27.61 28.46
C PHE A 307 -1.20 26.94 29.05
N GLY A 308 -1.89 26.18 28.22
CA GLY A 308 -3.05 25.38 28.56
C GLY A 308 -2.69 23.93 28.82
N HIS A 309 -2.99 23.45 30.01
CA HIS A 309 -2.79 22.06 30.44
C HIS A 309 -4.10 21.32 30.21
N ARG A 310 -4.19 20.55 29.13
CA ARG A 310 -5.39 19.79 28.78
C ARG A 310 -5.36 18.42 29.44
N GLY A 311 -6.48 18.02 30.00
CA GLY A 311 -6.55 16.76 30.72
C GLY A 311 -7.89 16.52 31.39
N GLN A 312 -7.89 15.65 32.40
CA GLN A 312 -9.09 15.26 33.14
C GLN A 312 -8.85 15.30 34.64
N LEU A 313 -9.83 15.81 35.40
CA LEU A 313 -9.80 15.72 36.86
C LEU A 313 -10.15 14.31 37.31
N GLN A 314 -9.22 13.63 37.96
CA GLN A 314 -9.39 12.23 38.38
C GLN A 314 -10.18 12.13 39.69
N SER A 315 -9.98 13.07 40.60
CA SER A 315 -10.64 13.08 41.91
C SER A 315 -10.81 14.50 42.44
N GLY A 316 -11.85 14.67 43.26
CA GLY A 316 -12.10 15.91 43.99
C GLY A 316 -12.66 17.05 43.11
N ARG A 317 -12.29 18.29 43.46
CA ARG A 317 -12.71 19.53 42.81
C ARG A 317 -11.51 20.44 42.62
N LEU A 318 -11.39 21.05 41.44
CA LEU A 318 -10.38 22.07 41.16
C LEU A 318 -11.07 23.38 40.79
N ALA A 319 -10.70 24.47 41.46
CA ALA A 319 -11.30 25.79 41.25
C ALA A 319 -10.24 26.86 40.95
N LEU A 320 -10.71 28.00 40.42
CA LEU A 320 -9.88 29.19 40.26
C LEU A 320 -9.17 29.56 41.56
N ASN A 321 -7.96 30.12 41.43
CA ASN A 321 -7.09 30.53 42.52
C ASN A 321 -6.55 29.41 43.42
N ASN A 322 -6.92 28.14 43.18
CA ASN A 322 -6.31 27.01 43.89
C ASN A 322 -4.81 26.97 43.60
N LYS A 323 -4.04 26.67 44.64
CA LYS A 323 -2.63 26.32 44.51
C LYS A 323 -2.51 24.86 44.08
N VAL A 324 -1.63 24.60 43.13
CA VAL A 324 -1.34 23.28 42.61
C VAL A 324 0.16 23.02 42.62
N SER A 325 0.56 21.80 42.96
CA SER A 325 1.87 21.26 42.65
C SER A 325 1.82 20.65 41.25
N ALA A 326 2.45 21.33 40.29
CA ALA A 326 2.56 20.89 38.91
C ALA A 326 3.79 19.97 38.78
N LYS A 327 3.59 18.73 38.33
CA LYS A 327 4.65 17.71 38.18
C LYS A 327 4.61 17.08 36.78
N VAL A 328 5.68 17.28 36.01
CA VAL A 328 5.86 16.71 34.67
C VAL A 328 6.20 15.22 34.78
N ASP A 329 5.75 14.41 33.81
CA ASP A 329 6.23 13.03 33.63
C ASP A 329 7.71 13.04 33.24
N GLN A 330 8.56 12.73 34.22
CA GLN A 330 10.02 12.73 34.07
C GLN A 330 10.51 11.77 32.99
N VAL A 331 9.87 10.62 32.81
CA VAL A 331 10.30 9.61 31.84
C VAL A 331 9.99 10.09 30.42
N ALA A 332 8.76 10.59 30.22
CA ALA A 332 8.38 11.16 28.93
C ALA A 332 9.26 12.35 28.56
N ARG A 333 9.46 13.29 29.50
CA ARG A 333 10.30 14.47 29.28
C ARG A 333 11.72 14.09 28.89
N ALA A 334 12.36 13.19 29.65
CA ALA A 334 13.73 12.78 29.36
C ALA A 334 13.85 12.17 27.95
N ARG A 335 12.90 11.31 27.54
CA ARG A 335 12.90 10.75 26.19
C ARG A 335 12.70 11.81 25.10
N THR A 336 11.77 12.74 25.31
CA THR A 336 11.54 13.87 24.39
C THR A 336 12.77 14.76 24.29
N GLU A 337 13.46 15.06 25.40
CA GLU A 337 14.71 15.83 25.42
C GLU A 337 15.81 15.14 24.61
N ARG A 338 15.97 13.81 24.74
CA ARG A 338 16.93 13.04 23.93
C ARG A 338 16.60 13.12 22.44
N ASN A 339 15.34 12.88 22.09
CA ASN A 339 14.88 12.95 20.70
C ASN A 339 15.04 14.37 20.13
N HIS A 340 14.75 15.42 20.89
CA HIS A 340 14.93 16.80 20.44
C HIS A 340 16.40 17.12 20.21
N SER A 341 17.23 16.76 21.20
CA SER A 341 18.66 17.00 21.18
C SER A 341 19.32 16.33 19.98
N VAL A 342 18.91 15.09 19.65
CA VAL A 342 19.42 14.40 18.48
C VAL A 342 18.93 14.99 17.17
N THR A 343 17.75 15.64 17.13
CA THR A 343 17.26 16.33 15.92
C THR A 343 18.29 17.36 15.43
N HIS A 344 18.90 18.12 16.34
CA HIS A 344 19.93 19.12 15.99
C HIS A 344 21.21 18.50 15.43
N LEU A 345 21.70 17.42 16.06
CA LEU A 345 22.89 16.69 15.58
C LEU A 345 22.62 16.01 14.24
N MET A 346 21.44 15.41 14.08
CA MET A 346 21.00 14.76 12.86
C MET A 346 20.85 15.77 11.71
N HIS A 347 20.26 16.95 11.97
CA HIS A 347 20.14 18.01 10.97
C HIS A 347 21.52 18.47 10.48
N LYS A 348 22.46 18.69 11.41
CA LYS A 348 23.85 19.03 11.09
C LYS A 348 24.52 17.92 10.26
N ALA A 349 24.40 16.66 10.67
CA ALA A 349 24.96 15.52 9.95
C ALA A 349 24.36 15.34 8.55
N LEU A 350 23.04 15.53 8.39
CA LEU A 350 22.39 15.49 7.07
C LEU A 350 22.94 16.55 6.13
N ARG A 351 23.19 17.77 6.62
CA ARG A 351 23.81 18.84 5.81
C ARG A 351 25.24 18.50 5.40
N GLU A 352 26.03 17.88 6.27
CA GLU A 352 27.41 17.49 5.95
C GLU A 352 27.49 16.29 5.00
N VAL A 353 26.54 15.36 5.09
CA VAL A 353 26.50 14.17 4.21
C VAL A 353 25.89 14.50 2.85
N LEU A 354 24.76 15.20 2.82
CA LEU A 354 23.96 15.42 1.62
C LEU A 354 24.20 16.78 0.97
N GLY A 355 24.71 17.76 1.72
CA GLY A 355 25.00 19.13 1.27
C GLY A 355 24.13 20.21 1.94
N ASP A 356 24.55 21.46 1.80
CA ASP A 356 23.96 22.64 2.46
C ASP A 356 22.51 22.97 2.07
N HIS A 357 21.98 22.36 1.00
CA HIS A 357 20.58 22.55 0.60
C HIS A 357 19.58 21.80 1.48
N VAL A 358 20.06 20.96 2.39
CA VAL A 358 19.20 20.32 3.38
C VAL A 358 18.68 21.41 4.32
N GLU A 359 17.38 21.65 4.21
CA GLU A 359 16.64 22.59 5.04
C GLU A 359 15.42 21.90 5.63
N GLN A 360 15.11 22.19 6.90
CA GLN A 360 13.90 21.71 7.56
C GLN A 360 12.63 22.22 6.86
N LYS A 361 11.66 21.31 6.68
CA LYS A 361 10.27 21.60 6.25
C LYS A 361 9.23 21.13 7.25
N GLY A 362 9.61 20.32 8.23
CA GLY A 362 8.75 19.84 9.29
C GLY A 362 9.55 19.08 10.33
N SER A 363 9.09 19.11 11.57
CA SER A 363 9.67 18.34 12.67
C SER A 363 8.55 17.82 13.57
N LEU A 364 8.74 16.64 14.14
CA LEU A 364 7.98 16.11 15.25
C LEU A 364 8.96 15.42 16.19
N VAL A 365 8.88 15.76 17.45
CA VAL A 365 9.71 15.23 18.52
C VAL A 365 8.78 14.86 19.67
N ASP A 366 8.63 13.57 19.92
CA ASP A 366 7.86 13.01 21.03
C ASP A 366 8.73 12.07 21.88
N ALA A 367 8.12 11.42 22.87
CA ALA A 367 8.84 10.51 23.76
C ALA A 367 9.26 9.20 23.07
N ASP A 368 8.69 8.86 21.91
CA ASP A 368 8.95 7.60 21.23
C ASP A 368 9.94 7.77 20.08
N LYS A 369 9.93 8.92 19.39
CA LYS A 369 10.78 9.16 18.21
C LYS A 369 11.00 10.65 17.88
N THR A 370 11.97 10.88 17.00
CA THR A 370 12.10 12.10 16.22
C THR A 370 11.80 11.83 14.75
N ARG A 371 11.09 12.77 14.11
CA ARG A 371 10.76 12.76 12.68
C ARG A 371 11.13 14.10 12.08
N PHE A 372 12.00 14.07 11.09
CA PHE A 372 12.53 15.27 10.47
C PHE A 372 12.26 15.27 8.96
N ASP A 373 11.59 16.32 8.50
CA ASP A 373 11.28 16.51 7.08
C ASP A 373 12.21 17.56 6.50
N PHE A 374 12.87 17.25 5.39
CA PHE A 374 13.91 18.10 4.83
C PHE A 374 13.92 18.11 3.30
N VAL A 375 14.46 19.20 2.75
CA VAL A 375 14.62 19.37 1.30
C VAL A 375 15.71 18.43 0.79
N HIS A 376 15.31 17.44 -0.01
CA HIS A 376 16.21 16.54 -0.71
C HIS A 376 15.46 15.79 -1.81
N ASN A 377 16.05 15.67 -3.01
CA ASN A 377 15.34 15.09 -4.15
C ASN A 377 15.52 13.56 -4.22
N LEU A 378 16.69 13.06 -3.82
CA LEU A 378 17.07 11.66 -3.90
C LEU A 378 16.63 10.84 -2.69
N PRO A 379 16.37 9.52 -2.83
CA PRO A 379 16.39 8.64 -1.68
C PRO A 379 17.80 8.64 -1.11
N MET A 380 17.93 8.64 0.21
CA MET A 380 19.26 8.44 0.80
C MET A 380 19.68 6.99 0.52
N THR A 381 20.92 6.81 0.13
CA THR A 381 21.54 5.48 0.04
C THR A 381 21.80 4.93 1.44
N GLU A 382 21.87 3.60 1.57
CA GLU A 382 22.23 2.94 2.84
C GLU A 382 23.56 3.45 3.42
N ALA A 383 24.53 3.75 2.53
CA ALA A 383 25.81 4.31 2.93
C ALA A 383 25.69 5.73 3.51
N GLU A 384 24.84 6.58 2.94
CA GLU A 384 24.57 7.92 3.47
C GLU A 384 23.84 7.86 4.81
N ILE A 385 22.84 6.98 4.96
CA ILE A 385 22.13 6.78 6.23
C ILE A 385 23.11 6.31 7.30
N SER A 386 23.92 5.29 7.01
CA SER A 386 24.94 4.77 7.93
C SER A 386 25.97 5.84 8.31
N LYS A 387 26.37 6.70 7.37
CA LYS A 387 27.28 7.82 7.63
C LYS A 387 26.66 8.85 8.58
N VAL A 388 25.38 9.21 8.38
CA VAL A 388 24.65 10.09 9.30
C VAL A 388 24.59 9.48 10.70
N GLU A 389 24.22 8.21 10.83
CA GLU A 389 24.20 7.51 12.13
C GLU A 389 25.58 7.54 12.81
N THR A 390 26.64 7.28 12.06
CA THR A 390 28.02 7.27 12.57
C THR A 390 28.41 8.64 13.11
N MET A 391 28.13 9.71 12.37
CA MET A 391 28.49 11.07 12.76
C MET A 391 27.71 11.53 14.00
N VAL A 392 26.41 11.26 14.06
CA VAL A 392 25.58 11.61 15.21
C VAL A 392 26.03 10.85 16.46
N ASN A 393 26.27 9.53 16.36
CA ASN A 393 26.74 8.75 17.50
C ASN A 393 28.15 9.17 17.96
N ALA A 394 29.03 9.63 17.06
CA ALA A 394 30.33 10.17 17.44
C ALA A 394 30.22 11.45 18.32
N GLU A 395 29.28 12.35 17.98
CA GLU A 395 28.97 13.53 18.81
C GLU A 395 28.41 13.14 20.18
N ILE A 396 27.56 12.11 20.23
CA ILE A 396 27.02 11.54 21.47
C ILE A 396 28.16 10.99 22.34
N PHE A 397 29.07 10.19 21.78
CA PHE A 397 30.20 9.62 22.51
C PHE A 397 31.19 10.67 23.04
N THR A 398 31.29 11.82 22.38
CA THR A 398 32.11 12.95 22.86
C THR A 398 31.59 13.52 24.19
N ASN A 399 30.29 13.32 24.48
CA ASN A 399 29.64 13.73 25.73
C ASN A 399 29.85 15.22 26.08
N THR A 400 29.75 16.09 25.07
CA THR A 400 29.91 17.53 25.20
C THR A 400 28.76 18.14 25.99
N ALA A 401 29.04 19.10 26.87
CA ALA A 401 28.00 19.82 27.62
C ALA A 401 27.20 20.76 26.70
N THR A 402 25.87 20.69 26.82
CA THR A 402 24.92 21.58 26.13
C THR A 402 24.97 22.97 26.77
N LYS A 403 24.89 24.02 25.95
CA LYS A 403 24.82 25.40 26.43
C LYS A 403 23.61 26.10 25.80
N ALA A 404 22.84 26.80 26.62
CA ALA A 404 21.74 27.63 26.15
C ALA A 404 21.90 29.05 26.67
N ARG A 405 21.67 30.05 25.81
CA ARG A 405 21.76 31.47 26.15
C ARG A 405 20.64 32.25 25.49
N VAL A 406 19.96 33.10 26.25
CA VAL A 406 19.04 34.10 25.70
C VAL A 406 19.86 35.33 25.32
N MET A 407 19.69 35.80 24.09
CA MET A 407 20.38 37.00 23.58
C MET A 407 19.54 37.70 22.52
N LYS A 408 19.92 38.93 22.17
CA LYS A 408 19.28 39.68 21.08
C LYS A 408 19.50 38.98 19.74
N MET A 409 18.51 39.09 18.86
CA MET A 409 18.54 38.46 17.53
C MET A 409 19.81 38.81 16.71
N GLU A 410 20.25 40.07 16.75
CA GLU A 410 21.47 40.51 16.06
C GLU A 410 22.73 39.81 16.58
N ASP A 411 22.82 39.60 17.89
CA ASP A 411 23.97 38.93 18.51
C ASP A 411 23.93 37.43 18.24
N ALA A 412 22.73 36.83 18.22
CA ALA A 412 22.54 35.44 17.83
C ALA A 412 23.04 35.17 16.40
N GLN A 413 22.72 36.06 15.45
CA GLN A 413 23.21 35.95 14.07
C GLN A 413 24.75 35.98 13.98
N LYS A 414 25.42 36.81 14.80
CA LYS A 414 26.89 36.87 14.84
C LYS A 414 27.54 35.57 15.34
N THR A 415 26.80 34.75 16.10
CA THR A 415 27.32 33.45 16.57
C THR A 415 27.33 32.37 15.48
N GLY A 416 26.75 32.64 14.32
CA GLY A 416 26.56 31.65 13.25
C GLY A 416 25.45 30.64 13.53
N ALA A 417 24.57 30.92 14.50
CA ALA A 417 23.43 30.07 14.81
C ALA A 417 22.50 29.93 13.59
N VAL A 418 22.12 28.69 13.27
CA VAL A 418 21.16 28.43 12.19
C VAL A 418 19.76 28.81 12.67
N MET A 419 19.07 29.59 11.85
CA MET A 419 17.65 29.90 12.04
C MET A 419 16.81 28.85 11.32
N LEU A 420 15.84 28.27 12.01
CA LEU A 420 14.89 27.34 11.41
C LEU A 420 13.86 28.11 10.57
N PHE A 421 13.63 27.65 9.34
CA PHE A 421 12.78 28.30 8.35
C PHE A 421 11.29 28.15 8.71
N GLY A 422 10.54 29.27 8.71
CA GLY A 422 9.10 29.29 8.97
C GLY A 422 8.69 29.68 10.39
N GLU A 423 9.63 29.77 11.32
CA GLU A 423 9.39 30.23 12.70
C GLU A 423 9.43 31.76 12.78
N LYS A 424 8.56 32.34 13.63
CA LYS A 424 8.61 33.76 13.97
C LYS A 424 9.41 33.94 15.25
N TYR A 425 10.49 34.72 15.16
CA TYR A 425 11.36 35.01 16.30
C TYR A 425 11.03 36.39 16.90
N GLY A 426 11.11 36.50 18.23
CA GLY A 426 11.02 37.77 18.95
C GLY A 426 12.34 38.54 18.92
N GLU A 427 12.39 39.68 19.64
CA GLU A 427 13.61 40.50 19.76
C GLU A 427 14.74 39.76 20.52
N GLU A 428 14.36 38.92 21.48
CA GLU A 428 15.25 38.00 22.18
C GLU A 428 14.99 36.56 21.74
N VAL A 429 16.08 35.81 21.52
CA VAL A 429 16.05 34.42 21.07
C VAL A 429 16.96 33.57 21.95
N ARG A 430 16.56 32.31 22.13
CA ARG A 430 17.36 31.31 22.84
C ARG A 430 18.24 30.57 21.83
N VAL A 431 19.55 30.75 21.94
CA VAL A 431 20.56 30.02 21.17
C VAL A 431 20.96 28.77 21.94
N LEU A 432 20.81 27.61 21.30
CA LEU A 432 21.24 26.31 21.80
C LEU A 432 22.54 25.90 21.09
N GLU A 433 23.51 25.46 21.86
CA GLU A 433 24.72 24.78 21.39
C GLU A 433 24.73 23.35 21.93
N ILE A 434 24.79 22.38 21.03
CA ILE A 434 24.87 20.96 21.37
C ILE A 434 25.80 20.25 20.39
N GLY A 435 26.89 19.68 20.92
CA GLY A 435 27.96 19.13 20.09
C GLY A 435 28.48 20.16 19.09
N SER A 436 28.52 19.78 17.81
CA SER A 436 28.85 20.67 16.69
C SER A 436 27.69 21.51 16.14
N SER A 437 26.48 21.38 16.70
CA SER A 437 25.30 22.14 16.27
C SER A 437 25.08 23.41 17.10
N ARG A 438 24.68 24.49 16.42
CA ARG A 438 24.29 25.76 17.04
C ARG A 438 23.06 26.31 16.32
N GLU A 439 21.92 26.34 17.02
CA GLU A 439 20.61 26.67 16.42
C GLU A 439 19.77 27.53 17.37
N LEU A 440 18.81 28.29 16.81
CA LEU A 440 17.78 28.93 17.62
C LEU A 440 16.75 27.89 18.05
N CYS A 441 16.65 27.60 19.35
CA CYS A 441 15.73 26.60 19.86
C CYS A 441 15.18 26.95 21.24
N GLY A 442 13.85 27.03 21.31
CA GLY A 442 13.09 27.21 22.56
C GLY A 442 12.63 25.91 23.19
N GLY A 443 13.15 24.75 22.77
CA GLY A 443 12.79 23.45 23.33
C GLY A 443 13.61 23.05 24.56
N THR A 444 13.22 21.92 25.15
CA THR A 444 13.96 21.27 26.24
C THR A 444 15.00 20.32 25.66
N HIS A 445 16.19 20.29 26.26
CA HIS A 445 17.33 19.51 25.75
C HIS A 445 18.07 18.84 26.89
N VAL A 446 18.84 17.81 26.53
CA VAL A 446 19.73 17.13 27.46
C VAL A 446 20.86 18.04 27.95
N ASN A 447 21.40 17.74 29.12
CA ASN A 447 22.52 18.49 29.68
C ASN A 447 23.84 18.21 28.94
N ARG A 448 24.03 17.00 28.43
CA ARG A 448 25.21 16.61 27.65
C ARG A 448 24.83 15.70 26.49
N THR A 449 25.60 15.71 25.41
CA THR A 449 25.33 14.87 24.23
C THR A 449 25.29 13.37 24.57
N GLY A 450 26.03 12.92 25.59
CA GLY A 450 26.03 11.52 26.03
C GLY A 450 24.70 11.06 26.64
N ASP A 451 23.91 11.99 27.19
CA ASP A 451 22.60 11.68 27.80
C ASP A 451 21.55 11.25 26.74
N ILE A 452 21.82 11.49 25.46
CA ILE A 452 21.00 11.02 24.31
C ILE A 452 20.98 9.49 24.24
N GLY A 453 22.09 8.84 24.59
CA GLY A 453 22.27 7.40 24.38
C GLY A 453 22.34 7.03 22.89
N LEU A 454 22.12 5.76 22.56
CA LEU A 454 22.22 5.26 21.19
C LEU A 454 21.25 6.00 20.25
N PHE A 455 21.73 6.49 19.11
CA PHE A 455 20.91 7.01 18.02
C PHE A 455 20.80 6.00 16.88
N LYS A 456 19.58 5.75 16.40
CA LYS A 456 19.32 4.84 15.29
C LYS A 456 18.23 5.38 14.35
N VAL A 457 18.52 5.40 13.05
CA VAL A 457 17.54 5.68 12.00
C VAL A 457 16.69 4.43 11.78
N ARG A 458 15.37 4.60 11.77
CA ARG A 458 14.42 3.50 11.52
C ARG A 458 14.09 3.35 10.05
N PHE A 459 13.77 4.45 9.38
CA PHE A 459 13.51 4.46 7.94
C PHE A 459 13.56 5.88 7.38
N GLN A 460 13.64 5.95 6.05
CA GLN A 460 13.57 7.15 5.26
C GLN A 460 12.56 6.97 4.13
N SER A 461 11.80 8.03 3.81
CA SER A 461 10.84 8.01 2.70
C SER A 461 10.68 9.37 2.04
N GLY A 462 10.14 9.39 0.82
CA GLY A 462 9.72 10.63 0.15
C GLY A 462 8.27 10.94 0.50
N ILE A 463 7.99 12.18 0.92
CA ILE A 463 6.65 12.63 1.32
C ILE A 463 6.02 13.60 0.32
N ALA A 464 6.84 14.30 -0.46
CA ALA A 464 6.43 15.19 -1.54
C ALA A 464 7.59 15.34 -2.54
N ALA A 465 7.34 16.01 -3.68
CA ALA A 465 8.40 16.36 -4.61
C ALA A 465 9.47 17.20 -3.91
N GLY A 466 10.72 16.73 -3.95
CA GLY A 466 11.87 17.37 -3.29
C GLY A 466 11.87 17.38 -1.76
N ILE A 467 10.96 16.66 -1.08
CA ILE A 467 10.92 16.58 0.38
C ILE A 467 11.03 15.13 0.85
N ARG A 468 11.98 14.89 1.75
CA ARG A 468 12.21 13.61 2.42
C ARG A 468 11.85 13.68 3.89
N ARG A 469 11.47 12.54 4.43
CA ARG A 469 11.26 12.30 5.86
C ARG A 469 12.26 11.27 6.33
N ILE A 470 12.94 11.55 7.43
CA ILE A 470 13.74 10.59 8.18
C ILE A 470 13.14 10.43 9.57
N GLU A 471 12.92 9.18 10.00
CA GLU A 471 12.49 8.86 11.36
C GLU A 471 13.60 8.13 12.09
N ALA A 472 13.87 8.55 13.32
CA ALA A 472 14.90 7.99 14.16
C ALA A 472 14.46 7.92 15.62
N VAL A 473 15.14 7.06 16.38
CA VAL A 473 14.90 6.82 17.80
C VAL A 473 16.21 6.95 18.59
N THR A 474 16.08 7.24 19.87
CA THR A 474 17.22 7.42 20.79
C THR A 474 17.10 6.54 22.04
N GLY A 475 18.18 6.45 22.82
CA GLY A 475 18.18 5.85 24.16
C GLY A 475 17.64 4.43 24.19
N GLU A 476 16.68 4.18 25.09
CA GLU A 476 16.10 2.85 25.30
C GLU A 476 15.30 2.39 24.07
N ALA A 477 14.58 3.28 23.38
CA ALA A 477 13.82 2.93 22.19
C ALA A 477 14.72 2.49 21.02
N ALA A 478 15.91 3.09 20.89
CA ALA A 478 16.92 2.64 19.94
C ALA A 478 17.50 1.28 20.29
N LEU A 479 17.78 1.04 21.59
CA LEU A 479 18.28 -0.25 22.06
C LEU A 479 17.25 -1.37 21.80
N GLU A 480 15.99 -1.15 22.16
CA GLU A 480 14.90 -2.09 21.92
C GLU A 480 14.75 -2.39 20.43
N TYR A 481 14.83 -1.37 19.57
CA TYR A 481 14.76 -1.56 18.11
C TYR A 481 15.91 -2.42 17.57
N VAL A 482 17.13 -2.22 18.04
CA VAL A 482 18.29 -3.04 17.64
C VAL A 482 18.14 -4.49 18.12
N GLN A 483 17.73 -4.70 19.36
CA GLN A 483 17.50 -6.04 19.92
C GLN A 483 16.40 -6.79 19.17
N GLN A 484 15.31 -6.11 18.79
CA GLN A 484 14.26 -6.71 17.97
C GLN A 484 14.76 -7.14 16.59
N ASN A 485 15.58 -6.32 15.93
CA ASN A 485 16.18 -6.67 14.65
C ASN A 485 17.15 -7.86 14.78
N GLU A 486 17.92 -7.93 15.86
CA GLU A 486 18.82 -9.05 16.14
C GLU A 486 18.03 -10.36 16.34
N ILE A 487 16.95 -10.33 17.13
CA ILE A 487 16.07 -11.49 17.32
C ILE A 487 15.52 -11.99 15.97
N GLN A 488 15.02 -11.09 15.12
CA GLN A 488 14.51 -11.47 13.80
C GLN A 488 15.59 -12.10 12.92
N LEU A 489 16.81 -11.55 12.92
CA LEU A 489 17.92 -12.12 12.15
C LEU A 489 18.30 -13.52 12.65
N LEU A 490 18.32 -13.73 13.98
CA LEU A 490 18.56 -15.03 14.59
C LEU A 490 17.47 -16.05 14.23
N GLU A 491 16.21 -15.64 14.19
CA GLU A 491 15.10 -16.50 13.76
C GLU A 491 15.21 -16.91 12.29
N ILE A 492 15.57 -15.97 11.40
CA ILE A 492 15.82 -16.24 9.99
C ILE A 492 16.99 -17.23 9.84
N ALA A 493 18.11 -16.97 10.51
CA ALA A 493 19.28 -17.83 10.48
C ALA A 493 18.97 -19.25 10.97
N LYS A 494 18.20 -19.37 12.05
CA LYS A 494 17.71 -20.65 12.59
C LYS A 494 16.83 -21.40 11.59
N ALA A 495 15.88 -20.71 10.94
CA ALA A 495 15.02 -21.32 9.91
C ALA A 495 15.83 -21.83 8.70
N LEU A 496 16.89 -21.11 8.34
CA LEU A 496 17.81 -21.46 7.26
C LEU A 496 18.88 -22.48 7.67
N LYS A 497 18.96 -22.83 8.96
CA LYS A 497 20.00 -23.69 9.56
C LYS A 497 21.42 -23.21 9.25
N THR A 498 21.66 -21.92 9.47
CA THR A 498 22.93 -21.24 9.14
C THR A 498 23.24 -20.20 10.23
N GLN A 499 24.46 -19.65 10.24
CA GLN A 499 24.78 -18.51 11.12
C GLN A 499 24.21 -17.19 10.57
N PRO A 500 23.87 -16.20 11.42
CA PRO A 500 23.33 -14.89 11.00
C PRO A 500 24.11 -14.22 9.85
N GLU A 501 25.44 -14.29 9.90
CA GLU A 501 26.34 -13.68 8.92
C GLU A 501 26.23 -14.34 7.53
N GLU A 502 25.85 -15.62 7.50
CA GLU A 502 25.70 -16.42 6.29
C GLU A 502 24.26 -16.44 5.75
N ALA A 503 23.30 -15.91 6.51
CA ALA A 503 21.88 -15.98 6.19
C ALA A 503 21.57 -15.44 4.79
N THR A 504 22.13 -14.29 4.44
CA THR A 504 21.99 -13.67 3.11
C THR A 504 22.52 -14.58 2.00
N GLN A 505 23.73 -15.13 2.16
CA GLN A 505 24.31 -16.05 1.18
C GLN A 505 23.46 -17.32 1.03
N LYS A 506 22.95 -17.86 2.14
CA LYS A 506 22.09 -19.04 2.15
C LYS A 506 20.77 -18.79 1.42
N ILE A 507 20.16 -17.62 1.59
CA ILE A 507 18.96 -17.20 0.85
C ILE A 507 19.23 -17.18 -0.66
N PHE A 508 20.35 -16.59 -1.10
CA PHE A 508 20.71 -16.58 -2.53
C PHE A 508 20.93 -17.99 -3.08
N GLN A 509 21.63 -18.87 -2.33
CA GLN A 509 21.82 -20.27 -2.71
C GLN A 509 20.49 -21.01 -2.84
N ILE A 510 19.58 -20.85 -1.87
CA ILE A 510 18.26 -21.48 -1.92
C ILE A 510 17.47 -20.96 -3.12
N THR A 511 17.49 -19.65 -3.36
CA THR A 511 16.77 -19.03 -4.47
C THR A 511 17.29 -19.52 -5.83
N ASP A 512 18.62 -19.63 -6.00
CA ASP A 512 19.22 -20.22 -7.20
C ASP A 512 18.85 -21.71 -7.35
N ASN A 513 18.91 -22.47 -6.27
CA ASN A 513 18.51 -23.87 -6.27
C ASN A 513 17.04 -24.05 -6.66
N VAL A 514 16.14 -23.20 -6.18
CA VAL A 514 14.71 -23.20 -6.57
C VAL A 514 14.58 -22.98 -8.07
N ARG A 515 15.22 -21.94 -8.64
CA ARG A 515 15.22 -21.68 -10.09
C ARG A 515 15.79 -22.85 -10.90
N ARG A 516 16.85 -23.50 -10.39
CA ARG A 516 17.45 -24.67 -11.04
C ARG A 516 16.53 -25.89 -10.99
N LEU A 517 15.86 -26.13 -9.87
CA LEU A 517 14.89 -27.21 -9.72
C LEU A 517 13.70 -27.01 -10.64
N GLU A 518 13.17 -25.80 -10.76
CA GLU A 518 12.10 -25.46 -11.72
C GLU A 518 12.51 -25.77 -13.16
N LYS A 519 13.73 -25.37 -13.57
CA LYS A 519 14.26 -25.68 -14.91
C LYS A 519 14.43 -27.18 -15.14
N ASN A 520 14.93 -27.91 -14.14
CA ASN A 520 15.07 -29.36 -14.21
C ASN A 520 13.71 -30.05 -14.30
N LEU A 521 12.71 -29.58 -13.56
CA LEU A 521 11.34 -30.09 -13.60
C LEU A 521 10.75 -29.93 -15.01
N SER A 522 10.89 -28.75 -15.64
CA SER A 522 10.49 -28.55 -17.03
C SER A 522 11.21 -29.50 -18.00
N ARG A 523 12.52 -29.70 -17.84
CA ARG A 523 13.29 -30.62 -18.70
C ARG A 523 12.85 -32.07 -18.52
N LEU A 524 12.56 -32.50 -17.30
CA LEU A 524 12.08 -33.86 -17.02
C LEU A 524 10.67 -34.08 -17.58
N LYS A 525 9.77 -33.10 -17.44
CA LYS A 525 8.43 -33.14 -18.09
C LYS A 525 8.55 -33.28 -19.60
N LEU A 526 9.44 -32.52 -20.24
CA LEU A 526 9.71 -32.64 -21.69
C LEU A 526 10.25 -34.01 -22.10
N LYS A 527 11.17 -34.60 -21.30
CA LYS A 527 11.68 -35.95 -21.56
C LYS A 527 10.60 -37.01 -21.40
N LEU A 528 9.76 -36.90 -20.36
CA LEU A 528 8.65 -37.82 -20.13
C LEU A 528 7.66 -37.78 -21.30
N ALA A 529 7.25 -36.58 -21.73
CA ALA A 529 6.40 -36.38 -22.89
C ALA A 529 7.01 -36.96 -24.17
N SER A 530 8.33 -36.81 -24.35
CA SER A 530 9.04 -37.39 -25.50
C SER A 530 9.04 -38.92 -25.48
N SER A 531 9.23 -39.54 -24.30
CA SER A 531 9.23 -41.00 -24.16
C SER A 531 7.85 -41.63 -24.34
N GLN A 532 6.79 -40.95 -23.87
CA GLN A 532 5.42 -41.31 -24.21
C GLN A 532 5.19 -41.18 -25.72
N GLY A 533 5.80 -40.16 -26.34
CA GLY A 533 5.68 -39.87 -27.75
C GLY A 533 6.15 -40.98 -28.71
N ASP A 534 7.29 -41.63 -28.43
CA ASP A 534 7.77 -42.69 -29.33
C ASP A 534 6.85 -43.93 -29.35
N ASN A 535 6.12 -44.22 -28.27
CA ASN A 535 5.06 -45.23 -28.26
C ASN A 535 3.78 -44.74 -28.95
N LEU A 536 3.45 -43.44 -28.84
CA LEU A 536 2.27 -42.84 -29.47
C LEU A 536 2.35 -42.81 -31.00
N ILE A 537 3.55 -42.77 -31.59
CA ILE A 537 3.72 -42.83 -33.05
C ILE A 537 3.10 -44.11 -33.63
N ASN A 538 3.18 -45.23 -32.91
CA ASN A 538 2.58 -46.50 -33.35
C ASN A 538 1.05 -46.50 -33.26
N GLN A 539 0.45 -45.52 -32.57
CA GLN A 539 -1.00 -45.34 -32.48
C GLN A 539 -1.56 -44.48 -33.63
N ALA A 540 -0.69 -43.89 -34.46
CA ALA A 540 -1.12 -43.14 -35.63
C ALA A 540 -1.86 -44.06 -36.62
N ARG A 541 -3.09 -43.69 -36.98
CA ARG A 541 -3.93 -44.44 -37.92
C ARG A 541 -3.76 -43.86 -39.32
N GLU A 542 -3.78 -44.72 -40.34
CA GLU A 542 -3.80 -44.27 -41.73
C GLU A 542 -5.24 -44.13 -42.22
N ILE A 543 -5.61 -42.93 -42.65
CA ILE A 543 -6.96 -42.57 -43.11
C ILE A 543 -6.82 -41.95 -44.50
N LYS A 544 -7.32 -42.65 -45.53
CA LYS A 544 -7.25 -42.20 -46.95
C LYS A 544 -5.83 -41.79 -47.37
N GLY A 545 -4.81 -42.50 -46.90
CA GLY A 545 -3.39 -42.24 -47.21
C GLY A 545 -2.72 -41.15 -46.35
N VAL A 546 -3.40 -40.61 -45.33
CA VAL A 546 -2.87 -39.60 -44.39
C VAL A 546 -2.72 -40.20 -43.00
N LYS A 547 -1.59 -39.93 -42.33
CA LYS A 547 -1.39 -40.36 -40.93
C LYS A 547 -2.09 -39.42 -39.96
N VAL A 548 -2.96 -39.97 -39.11
CA VAL A 548 -3.73 -39.22 -38.11
C VAL A 548 -3.40 -39.74 -36.71
N LEU A 549 -3.00 -38.85 -35.81
CA LEU A 549 -2.71 -39.16 -34.41
C LEU A 549 -3.56 -38.27 -33.51
N ALA A 550 -4.34 -38.87 -32.62
CA ALA A 550 -5.03 -38.19 -31.54
C ALA A 550 -4.68 -38.90 -30.22
N ALA A 551 -4.10 -38.18 -29.26
CA ALA A 551 -3.65 -38.79 -28.01
C ALA A 551 -3.68 -37.83 -26.82
N SER A 552 -3.82 -38.38 -25.62
CA SER A 552 -3.69 -37.62 -24.39
C SER A 552 -2.24 -37.62 -23.91
N LEU A 553 -1.77 -36.49 -23.39
CA LEU A 553 -0.46 -36.32 -22.76
C LEU A 553 -0.67 -35.94 -21.29
N GLU A 554 -0.02 -36.64 -20.38
CA GLU A 554 -0.18 -36.42 -18.94
C GLU A 554 0.79 -35.35 -18.40
N GLY A 555 0.29 -34.40 -17.62
CA GLY A 555 1.10 -33.48 -16.82
C GLY A 555 1.96 -32.47 -17.61
N VAL A 556 1.61 -32.23 -18.88
CA VAL A 556 2.33 -31.33 -19.79
C VAL A 556 1.59 -30.00 -19.99
N ASP A 557 2.37 -28.93 -20.02
CA ASP A 557 1.86 -27.58 -20.29
C ASP A 557 1.71 -27.31 -21.80
N ALA A 558 1.03 -26.21 -22.14
CA ALA A 558 0.78 -25.78 -23.53
C ALA A 558 2.06 -25.61 -24.37
N LYS A 559 3.18 -25.25 -23.73
CA LYS A 559 4.47 -25.08 -24.39
C LYS A 559 5.04 -26.44 -24.77
N THR A 560 5.08 -27.37 -23.83
CA THR A 560 5.55 -28.75 -24.03
C THR A 560 4.72 -29.48 -25.08
N MET A 561 3.40 -29.29 -25.07
CA MET A 561 2.52 -29.87 -26.09
C MET A 561 2.82 -29.34 -27.51
N ARG A 562 3.14 -28.04 -27.65
CA ARG A 562 3.56 -27.46 -28.94
C ARG A 562 4.88 -28.04 -29.43
N GLU A 563 5.88 -28.10 -28.56
CA GLU A 563 7.19 -28.70 -28.90
C GLU A 563 7.06 -30.19 -29.27
N THR A 564 6.15 -30.92 -28.61
CA THR A 564 5.84 -32.32 -28.92
C THR A 564 5.14 -32.43 -30.28
N LEU A 565 4.13 -31.61 -30.54
CA LEU A 565 3.41 -31.54 -31.82
C LEU A 565 4.37 -31.33 -33.01
N ASP A 566 5.26 -30.35 -32.92
CA ASP A 566 6.21 -30.04 -33.99
C ASP A 566 7.15 -31.22 -34.28
N ARG A 567 7.61 -31.92 -33.24
CA ARG A 567 8.45 -33.12 -33.40
C ARG A 567 7.72 -34.24 -34.14
N PHE A 568 6.44 -34.45 -33.83
CA PHE A 568 5.62 -35.47 -34.48
C PHE A 568 5.35 -35.15 -35.94
N LYS A 569 5.02 -33.90 -36.25
CA LYS A 569 4.88 -33.43 -37.65
C LYS A 569 6.16 -33.70 -38.45
N ASN A 570 7.32 -33.41 -37.86
CA ASN A 570 8.62 -33.66 -38.50
C ASN A 570 8.90 -35.15 -38.73
N LYS A 571 8.50 -36.04 -37.80
CA LYS A 571 8.77 -37.49 -37.89
C LYS A 571 7.77 -38.21 -38.80
N LEU A 572 6.49 -37.83 -38.77
CA LEU A 572 5.42 -38.47 -39.56
C LEU A 572 5.29 -37.91 -40.99
N LYS A 573 5.89 -36.74 -41.27
CA LYS A 573 5.84 -36.02 -42.56
C LYS A 573 4.42 -35.57 -42.91
N SER A 574 3.70 -36.28 -43.78
CA SER A 574 2.31 -35.93 -44.12
C SER A 574 1.37 -36.45 -43.04
N CYS A 575 0.90 -35.58 -42.14
CA CYS A 575 0.09 -36.00 -41.00
C CYS A 575 -0.80 -34.90 -40.39
N ILE A 576 -1.80 -35.36 -39.63
CA ILE A 576 -2.66 -34.56 -38.77
C ILE A 576 -2.49 -35.07 -37.33
N VAL A 577 -2.15 -34.19 -36.40
CA VAL A 577 -1.89 -34.56 -35.00
C VAL A 577 -2.74 -33.70 -34.06
N VAL A 578 -3.37 -34.32 -33.07
CA VAL A 578 -4.11 -33.66 -31.98
C VAL A 578 -3.61 -34.21 -30.64
N PHE A 579 -3.23 -33.33 -29.73
CA PHE A 579 -2.92 -33.68 -28.36
C PHE A 579 -3.87 -32.99 -27.38
N GLY A 580 -4.18 -33.69 -26.29
CA GLY A 580 -4.90 -33.11 -25.16
C GLY A 580 -4.24 -33.45 -23.83
N ALA A 581 -4.14 -32.47 -22.94
CA ALA A 581 -3.62 -32.66 -21.59
C ALA A 581 -4.61 -32.13 -20.57
N GLU A 582 -4.71 -32.84 -19.45
CA GLU A 582 -5.40 -32.34 -18.27
C GLU A 582 -4.38 -31.66 -17.34
N GLU A 583 -4.69 -30.42 -16.94
CA GLU A 583 -3.95 -29.69 -15.92
C GLU A 583 -4.95 -29.02 -14.97
N THR A 584 -4.91 -29.41 -13.69
CA THR A 584 -5.72 -28.78 -12.62
C THR A 584 -7.23 -28.73 -12.93
N GLY A 585 -7.80 -29.81 -13.48
CA GLY A 585 -9.23 -29.90 -13.82
C GLY A 585 -9.65 -29.14 -15.09
N LYS A 586 -8.68 -28.68 -15.89
CA LYS A 586 -8.91 -28.09 -17.21
C LYS A 586 -8.20 -28.89 -18.28
N VAL A 587 -8.82 -28.95 -19.45
CA VAL A 587 -8.24 -29.56 -20.65
C VAL A 587 -7.54 -28.48 -21.45
N THR A 588 -6.32 -28.75 -21.89
CA THR A 588 -5.64 -27.97 -22.92
C THR A 588 -5.46 -28.85 -24.14
N LEU A 589 -5.81 -28.33 -25.32
CA LEU A 589 -5.73 -29.04 -26.59
C LEU A 589 -4.79 -28.30 -27.54
N ILE A 590 -4.11 -29.07 -28.38
CA ILE A 590 -3.38 -28.53 -29.53
C ILE A 590 -3.59 -29.44 -30.75
N ALA A 591 -3.81 -28.84 -31.91
CA ALA A 591 -3.85 -29.53 -33.18
C ALA A 591 -2.79 -28.97 -34.13
N GLY A 592 -2.23 -29.84 -34.97
CA GLY A 592 -1.26 -29.50 -36.00
C GLY A 592 -1.50 -30.28 -37.28
N VAL A 593 -1.48 -29.56 -38.40
CA VAL A 593 -1.64 -30.12 -39.74
C VAL A 593 -0.42 -29.74 -40.57
N THR A 594 0.12 -30.67 -41.35
CA THR A 594 1.26 -30.39 -42.24
C THR A 594 0.84 -29.60 -43.49
N PRO A 595 1.74 -28.79 -44.08
CA PRO A 595 1.37 -27.84 -45.13
C PRO A 595 0.69 -28.45 -46.36
N ASP A 596 1.00 -29.69 -46.70
CA ASP A 596 0.41 -30.44 -47.81
C ASP A 596 -1.08 -30.78 -47.61
N LEU A 597 -1.58 -30.67 -46.37
CA LEU A 597 -2.95 -31.03 -45.99
C LEU A 597 -3.80 -29.82 -45.59
N THR A 598 -3.21 -28.64 -45.40
CA THR A 598 -3.91 -27.46 -44.83
C THR A 598 -5.04 -26.92 -45.70
N GLU A 599 -5.05 -27.22 -47.00
CA GLU A 599 -6.17 -26.85 -47.89
C GLU A 599 -7.42 -27.73 -47.68
N LYS A 600 -7.22 -28.99 -47.25
CA LYS A 600 -8.31 -29.96 -47.02
C LYS A 600 -8.76 -29.99 -45.57
N VAL A 601 -7.80 -29.94 -44.64
CA VAL A 601 -8.04 -30.00 -43.20
C VAL A 601 -7.33 -28.83 -42.53
N LYS A 602 -8.06 -28.02 -41.79
CA LYS A 602 -7.48 -26.90 -41.03
C LYS A 602 -7.40 -27.22 -39.55
N ALA A 603 -6.26 -26.89 -38.94
CA ALA A 603 -6.00 -27.18 -37.52
C ALA A 603 -6.96 -26.44 -36.57
N ASP A 604 -7.41 -25.24 -36.92
CA ASP A 604 -8.37 -24.45 -36.15
C ASP A 604 -9.77 -25.10 -36.15
N GLU A 605 -10.24 -25.57 -37.30
CA GLU A 605 -11.50 -26.33 -37.40
C GLU A 605 -11.41 -27.63 -36.58
N LEU A 606 -10.30 -28.34 -36.68
CA LEU A 606 -10.07 -29.61 -35.99
C LEU A 606 -9.98 -29.45 -34.47
N VAL A 607 -9.16 -28.51 -33.98
CA VAL A 607 -9.02 -28.30 -32.52
C VAL A 607 -10.34 -27.81 -31.92
N ASN A 608 -11.09 -26.99 -32.65
CA ASN A 608 -12.38 -26.49 -32.16
C ASN A 608 -13.44 -27.60 -32.14
N PHE A 609 -13.42 -28.53 -33.10
CA PHE A 609 -14.26 -29.73 -33.07
C PHE A 609 -14.03 -30.58 -31.80
N VAL A 610 -12.77 -30.78 -31.40
CA VAL A 610 -12.43 -31.50 -30.17
C VAL A 610 -12.76 -30.66 -28.93
N ALA A 611 -12.47 -29.36 -28.97
CA ALA A 611 -12.72 -28.44 -27.87
C ALA A 611 -14.19 -28.40 -27.46
N LEU A 612 -15.12 -28.38 -28.42
CA LEU A 612 -16.56 -28.36 -28.16
C LEU A 612 -17.03 -29.57 -27.34
N GLN A 613 -16.38 -30.73 -27.50
CA GLN A 613 -16.72 -31.96 -26.78
C GLN A 613 -16.21 -31.96 -25.33
N VAL A 614 -15.13 -31.22 -25.05
CA VAL A 614 -14.57 -31.03 -23.71
C VAL A 614 -15.03 -29.71 -23.05
N GLY A 615 -16.17 -29.17 -23.48
CA GLY A 615 -16.77 -27.96 -22.91
C GLY A 615 -16.05 -26.65 -23.26
N GLY A 616 -15.21 -26.69 -24.29
CA GLY A 616 -14.26 -25.66 -24.68
C GLY A 616 -14.53 -24.99 -26.02
N LYS A 617 -13.66 -24.03 -26.37
CA LYS A 617 -13.53 -23.44 -27.71
C LYS A 617 -12.06 -23.16 -27.99
N GLY A 618 -11.69 -23.14 -29.26
CA GLY A 618 -10.30 -22.92 -29.68
C GLY A 618 -10.19 -22.18 -30.99
N GLY A 619 -8.96 -21.85 -31.34
CA GLY A 619 -8.66 -21.17 -32.59
C GLY A 619 -7.15 -21.11 -32.84
N GLY A 620 -6.79 -20.76 -34.07
CA GLY A 620 -5.41 -20.67 -34.48
C GLY A 620 -5.27 -20.51 -35.97
N ARG A 621 -4.10 -20.86 -36.47
CA ARG A 621 -3.80 -20.85 -37.90
C ARG A 621 -4.15 -22.21 -38.51
N PRO A 622 -4.29 -22.31 -39.85
CA PRO A 622 -4.58 -23.58 -40.51
C PRO A 622 -3.57 -24.71 -40.25
N ASP A 623 -2.31 -24.36 -39.95
CA ASP A 623 -1.21 -25.31 -39.68
C ASP A 623 -1.09 -25.72 -38.20
N ILE A 624 -1.58 -24.88 -37.29
CA ILE A 624 -1.49 -25.08 -35.84
C ILE A 624 -2.55 -24.27 -35.08
N ALA A 625 -3.24 -24.92 -34.16
CA ALA A 625 -4.25 -24.28 -33.34
C ALA A 625 -4.28 -24.84 -31.92
N GLN A 626 -4.77 -24.03 -30.98
CA GLN A 626 -4.88 -24.38 -29.58
C GLN A 626 -6.30 -24.14 -29.07
N ALA A 627 -6.71 -24.95 -28.11
CA ALA A 627 -7.98 -24.79 -27.42
C ALA A 627 -7.85 -25.12 -25.95
N GLY A 628 -8.86 -24.74 -25.18
CA GLY A 628 -9.02 -25.17 -23.80
C GLY A 628 -10.46 -25.60 -23.54
N GLY A 629 -10.63 -26.52 -22.59
CA GLY A 629 -11.90 -27.04 -22.12
C GLY A 629 -11.92 -27.22 -20.60
N ASN A 630 -13.10 -27.50 -20.04
CA ASN A 630 -13.33 -27.67 -18.61
C ASN A 630 -13.97 -29.02 -18.26
N GLN A 631 -14.07 -29.94 -19.23
CA GLN A 631 -14.62 -31.29 -19.04
C GLN A 631 -13.54 -32.34 -19.35
N PRO A 632 -12.58 -32.59 -18.43
CA PRO A 632 -11.52 -33.57 -18.64
C PRO A 632 -12.04 -35.00 -18.82
N ASP A 633 -13.15 -35.35 -18.18
CA ASP A 633 -13.78 -36.68 -18.31
C ASP A 633 -14.19 -37.01 -19.75
N ASN A 634 -14.46 -35.99 -20.58
CA ASN A 634 -14.83 -36.16 -21.99
C ASN A 634 -13.63 -36.24 -22.93
N LEU A 635 -12.41 -35.96 -22.45
CA LEU A 635 -11.21 -35.88 -23.28
C LEU A 635 -10.91 -37.19 -24.04
N PRO A 636 -11.01 -38.39 -23.43
CA PRO A 636 -10.78 -39.64 -24.15
C PRO A 636 -11.73 -39.81 -25.35
N THR A 637 -13.04 -39.62 -25.13
CA THR A 637 -14.06 -39.73 -26.19
C THR A 637 -13.88 -38.66 -27.26
N ALA A 638 -13.50 -37.44 -26.87
CA ALA A 638 -13.26 -36.35 -27.81
C ALA A 638 -12.07 -36.63 -28.73
N LEU A 639 -10.99 -37.21 -28.21
CA LEU A 639 -9.83 -37.59 -29.00
C LEU A 639 -10.14 -38.77 -29.94
N ASP A 640 -10.92 -39.76 -29.50
CA ASP A 640 -11.33 -40.90 -30.35
C ASP A 640 -12.15 -40.45 -31.58
N SER A 641 -12.94 -39.40 -31.44
CA SER A 641 -13.78 -38.85 -32.52
C SER A 641 -13.00 -38.21 -33.68
N VAL A 642 -11.70 -37.91 -33.49
CA VAL A 642 -10.85 -37.19 -34.47
C VAL A 642 -10.72 -37.96 -35.77
N ALA A 643 -10.54 -39.28 -35.69
CA ALA A 643 -10.35 -40.13 -36.88
C ALA A 643 -11.54 -40.04 -37.85
N ASP A 644 -12.76 -40.16 -37.33
CA ASP A 644 -13.99 -40.10 -38.13
C ASP A 644 -14.24 -38.71 -38.70
N TRP A 645 -13.87 -37.66 -37.97
CA TRP A 645 -14.00 -36.29 -38.46
C TRP A 645 -13.04 -36.03 -39.62
N VAL A 646 -11.78 -36.45 -39.48
CA VAL A 646 -10.77 -36.31 -40.55
C VAL A 646 -11.16 -37.12 -41.79
N ALA A 647 -11.69 -38.34 -41.62
CA ALA A 647 -12.14 -39.18 -42.73
C ALA A 647 -13.25 -38.56 -43.58
N ARG A 648 -14.08 -37.66 -43.01
CA ARG A 648 -15.13 -36.92 -43.74
C ARG A 648 -14.60 -35.71 -44.51
N LYS A 649 -13.45 -35.18 -44.12
CA LYS A 649 -12.83 -33.99 -44.71
C LYS A 649 -11.83 -34.32 -45.82
N LEU A 650 -11.14 -35.46 -45.70
CA LEU A 650 -10.30 -36.06 -46.75
C LEU A 650 -11.15 -36.75 -47.80
#